data_AF-A0A838UQ52-F1
#
_entry.id   AF-A0A838UQ52-F1
#
_cell.length_a   1.000
_cell.length_b   1.000
_cell.length_c   1.000
_cell.angle_alpha   90.00
_cell.angle_beta   90.00
_cell.angle_gamma   90.00
#
_symmetry.space_group_name_H-M   'P 1'
#
loop_
_entity.id
_entity.type
_entity.pdbx_description
1 polymer ?
#
loop_
_entity_poly.entity_id
_entity_poly.type
_entity_poly.pdbx_seq_one_letter_code
_entity_poly.pdbx_strand_id
1 'polypeptide(L)'
;MLTAEEYALWVQRLHLSPEADAAVTAIRTGAPVRQVRSRVGNVPGTYSSVKMPGRRIQFESHGVEQWAIYLMERDPDVLEYYDQASRIPLRYDALRNNRTKQWHTPDFFVLRTVSAGWEEWKPEKALEKLARSMPNRYRQDVLGVWRCSPGEEYAETLGLTYRVRSSATVAPLLIENLRFLRDYWASPPPLDAPVVEQVLARVRAQPGIMLDTLLEQVALDTLYALIANETVYVDLAATPLTRHAQVALYPDAASAAQARAAATPAATSVTTLRWDGRSWIPLELGEFVTLQPELGPAVTLTRTQFQRLLREGALHIQTAADPPPMTPEVRRRLTAASPKMMAAANERYTQLQAWWQGETVPTAPRTLARWAALFRAAEDEEGCGYVGLLPHLNERGSREPRSDPAARTAMEDALKQWYAAPQKPSVWSVFVRYQHACEQRGIPPVSYRSFYRAARLKVGAPLTAARSGKRAAYPQQPFYWHLEQTTPRHGERPWAIAHLDHTQLDLELVSSVTGKGLGRPWATFLIDAYTRRLLSVYVTYDPPSYRSCLMALRLCVRRFERLPQDLVVDGGKEFRGVYFEALLHRYGITRKGRPGNEPRFGSVIERLFGTSNTQFLHTLRGNTQATKVPRQVTKEVDPKRLAVWTLGALAERLHTWAYDVYDQTEHPALGASPRETYELGMALAGAREHKRIPYAEEFLMMSRPTTHSGQAKVQPGQGITVNYLHYWHEMLRAPGVAGTSVPVRYEPFDMGLAFAYVRDQWVPCHADRYAEVHGRSEREWLIAVAEWRRQQALHGQTRVRADGKRLAEFLAANEAQEVILAQRLRDIEAQGLWETGSGVVPAPPAPVAVANVPDTLPDMASLPRYEEYR
;
A
#
# COMPACT_ATOMS: atom_id res chain seq x y z
N MET A 1 1.79 -23.60 -17.07
CA MET A 1 1.33 -24.82 -16.34
C MET A 1 1.60 -26.00 -17.24
N LEU A 2 2.16 -27.09 -16.70
CA LEU A 2 2.49 -28.29 -17.45
C LEU A 2 1.23 -28.92 -18.02
N THR A 3 1.29 -29.32 -19.28
CA THR A 3 0.28 -30.18 -19.90
C THR A 3 0.22 -31.53 -19.18
N ALA A 4 -0.82 -32.33 -19.46
CA ALA A 4 -0.94 -33.66 -18.88
C ALA A 4 0.27 -34.56 -19.25
N GLU A 5 0.76 -34.45 -20.48
CA GLU A 5 1.92 -35.17 -20.98
C GLU A 5 3.22 -34.70 -20.33
N GLU A 6 3.45 -33.38 -20.28
CA GLU A 6 4.64 -32.81 -19.62
C GLU A 6 4.69 -33.17 -18.13
N TYR A 7 3.54 -33.17 -17.46
CA TYR A 7 3.46 -33.58 -16.06
C TYR A 7 3.78 -35.07 -15.89
N ALA A 8 3.24 -35.96 -16.74
CA ALA A 8 3.54 -37.39 -16.67
C ALA A 8 5.05 -37.67 -16.87
N LEU A 9 5.68 -36.98 -17.84
CA LEU A 9 7.13 -37.05 -18.05
C LEU A 9 7.92 -36.52 -16.85
N TRP A 10 7.45 -35.45 -16.23
CA TRP A 10 8.07 -34.86 -15.03
C TRP A 10 8.00 -35.82 -13.83
N VAL A 11 6.84 -36.46 -13.60
CA VAL A 11 6.63 -37.48 -12.56
C VAL A 11 7.59 -38.65 -12.77
N GLN A 12 7.69 -39.14 -14.02
CA GLN A 12 8.59 -40.23 -14.38
C GLN A 12 10.07 -39.86 -14.15
N ARG A 13 10.47 -38.65 -14.55
CA ARG A 13 11.85 -38.16 -14.38
C ARG A 13 12.27 -38.05 -12.92
N LEU A 14 11.36 -37.66 -12.04
CA LEU A 14 11.64 -37.54 -10.60
C LEU A 14 11.46 -38.85 -9.83
N HIS A 15 11.01 -39.92 -10.50
CA HIS A 15 10.72 -41.21 -9.86
C HIS A 15 9.77 -41.06 -8.65
N LEU A 16 8.75 -40.21 -8.76
CA LEU A 16 7.80 -40.00 -7.66
C LEU A 16 7.02 -41.29 -7.36
N SER A 17 6.83 -41.58 -6.07
CA SER A 17 5.98 -42.71 -5.65
C SER A 17 4.51 -42.45 -6.04
N PRO A 18 3.68 -43.50 -6.16
CA PRO A 18 2.24 -43.32 -6.41
C PRO A 18 1.55 -42.41 -5.39
N GLU A 19 1.96 -42.47 -4.12
CA GLU A 19 1.44 -41.61 -3.06
C GLU A 19 1.85 -40.14 -3.24
N ALA A 20 3.10 -39.90 -3.65
CA ALA A 20 3.61 -38.57 -3.93
C ALA A 20 2.93 -37.95 -5.15
N ASP A 21 2.77 -38.71 -6.24
CA ASP A 21 2.04 -38.26 -7.44
C ASP A 21 0.57 -37.96 -7.12
N ALA A 22 -0.10 -38.82 -6.34
CA ALA A 22 -1.47 -38.57 -5.90
C ALA A 22 -1.58 -37.27 -5.08
N ALA A 23 -0.62 -37.00 -4.18
CA ALA A 23 -0.58 -35.78 -3.39
C ALA A 23 -0.35 -34.53 -4.27
N VAL A 24 0.59 -34.59 -5.21
CA VAL A 24 0.86 -33.49 -6.16
C VAL A 24 -0.34 -33.26 -7.06
N THR A 25 -0.94 -34.30 -7.63
CA THR A 25 -2.13 -34.22 -8.48
C THR A 25 -3.33 -33.60 -7.74
N ALA A 26 -3.53 -33.97 -6.47
CA ALA A 26 -4.57 -33.37 -5.62
C ALA A 26 -4.32 -31.87 -5.39
N ILE A 27 -3.06 -31.47 -5.20
CA ILE A 27 -2.67 -30.06 -5.07
C ILE A 27 -2.91 -29.29 -6.38
N ARG A 28 -2.49 -29.86 -7.53
CA ARG A 28 -2.63 -29.20 -8.85
C ARG A 28 -4.10 -28.96 -9.23
N THR A 29 -4.99 -29.88 -8.85
CA THR A 29 -6.42 -29.81 -9.18
C THR A 29 -7.27 -29.13 -8.10
N GLY A 30 -6.76 -29.07 -6.87
CA GLY A 30 -7.46 -28.50 -5.72
C GLY A 30 -7.54 -26.97 -5.69
N ALA A 31 -8.45 -26.47 -4.86
CA ALA A 31 -8.48 -25.08 -4.43
C ALA A 31 -7.66 -24.90 -3.13
N PRO A 32 -7.16 -23.69 -2.82
CA PRO A 32 -6.45 -23.45 -1.57
C PRO A 32 -7.28 -23.85 -0.35
N VAL A 33 -6.66 -24.53 0.62
CA VAL A 33 -7.37 -25.10 1.78
C VAL A 33 -7.81 -24.01 2.77
N ARG A 34 -7.21 -22.83 2.68
CA ARG A 34 -7.54 -21.66 3.47
C ARG A 34 -7.73 -20.46 2.54
N GLN A 35 -8.81 -19.70 2.77
CA GLN A 35 -8.94 -18.36 2.19
C GLN A 35 -8.26 -17.35 3.11
N VAL A 36 -7.36 -16.54 2.55
CA VAL A 36 -6.76 -15.42 3.27
C VAL A 36 -7.83 -14.39 3.59
N ARG A 37 -7.89 -13.97 4.86
CA ARG A 37 -8.83 -12.95 5.36
C ARG A 37 -8.06 -11.75 5.86
N SER A 38 -8.59 -10.55 5.63
CA SER A 38 -8.05 -9.32 6.22
C SER A 38 -8.04 -9.43 7.75
N ARG A 39 -6.86 -9.26 8.35
CA ARG A 39 -6.62 -9.19 9.79
C ARG A 39 -5.82 -7.92 10.08
N VAL A 40 -5.81 -7.48 11.34
CA VAL A 40 -5.00 -6.33 11.77
C VAL A 40 -3.53 -6.58 11.41
N GLY A 41 -2.93 -5.71 10.60
CA GLY A 41 -1.54 -5.82 10.12
C GLY A 41 -1.33 -6.63 8.84
N ASN A 42 -2.39 -7.08 8.15
CA ASN A 42 -2.27 -7.82 6.89
C ASN A 42 -3.24 -7.29 5.80
N VAL A 43 -2.70 -7.14 4.58
CA VAL A 43 -3.40 -6.78 3.34
C VAL A 43 -3.52 -8.06 2.50
N PRO A 44 -4.69 -8.73 2.48
CA PRO A 44 -4.88 -9.85 1.57
C PRO A 44 -4.85 -9.35 0.12
N GLY A 45 -4.21 -10.11 -0.76
CA GLY A 45 -4.22 -9.85 -2.19
C GLY A 45 -4.36 -11.12 -3.01
N THR A 46 -4.69 -10.94 -4.29
CA THR A 46 -4.75 -12.03 -5.27
C THR A 46 -3.94 -11.65 -6.50
N TYR A 47 -2.89 -12.42 -6.77
CA TYR A 47 -2.01 -12.25 -7.92
C TYR A 47 -2.46 -13.18 -9.07
N SER A 48 -2.48 -12.65 -10.29
CA SER A 48 -2.75 -13.43 -11.50
C SER A 48 -1.43 -13.94 -12.06
N SER A 49 -1.20 -15.26 -12.01
CA SER A 49 0.08 -15.84 -12.42
C SER A 49 0.29 -15.75 -13.94
N VAL A 50 1.50 -15.34 -14.35
CA VAL A 50 1.90 -15.35 -15.77
C VAL A 50 2.38 -16.75 -16.14
N LYS A 51 3.16 -17.38 -15.25
CA LYS A 51 3.65 -18.76 -15.40
C LYS A 51 2.53 -19.81 -15.42
N MET A 52 1.44 -19.56 -14.70
CA MET A 52 0.24 -20.41 -14.68
C MET A 52 -0.98 -19.61 -15.12
N PRO A 53 -1.17 -19.40 -16.45
CA PRO A 53 -2.30 -18.65 -16.97
C PRO A 53 -3.63 -19.18 -16.43
N GLY A 54 -4.47 -18.27 -15.94
CA GLY A 54 -5.78 -18.59 -15.36
C GLY A 54 -5.74 -19.04 -13.89
N ARG A 55 -4.56 -19.22 -13.27
CA ARG A 55 -4.43 -19.49 -11.83
C ARG A 55 -4.29 -18.20 -11.02
N ARG A 56 -4.97 -18.19 -9.87
CA ARG A 56 -4.95 -17.09 -8.90
C ARG A 56 -4.16 -17.55 -7.69
N ILE A 57 -3.19 -16.74 -7.30
CA ILE A 57 -2.35 -17.00 -6.13
C ILE A 57 -2.70 -15.97 -5.06
N GLN A 58 -3.22 -16.41 -3.93
CA GLN A 58 -3.50 -15.51 -2.81
C GLN A 58 -2.24 -15.24 -2.00
N PHE A 59 -2.14 -14.05 -1.40
CA PHE A 59 -0.99 -13.68 -0.56
C PHE A 59 -1.37 -12.68 0.53
N GLU A 60 -0.52 -12.59 1.56
CA GLU A 60 -0.57 -11.59 2.62
C GLU A 60 0.51 -10.49 2.37
N SER A 61 0.12 -9.26 2.00
CA SER A 61 1.04 -8.25 1.43
C SER A 61 2.02 -7.59 2.41
N HIS A 62 1.91 -7.87 3.71
CA HIS A 62 2.93 -7.49 4.70
C HIS A 62 3.95 -8.60 4.94
N GLY A 63 3.79 -9.74 4.27
CA GLY A 63 4.67 -10.89 4.34
C GLY A 63 5.59 -10.99 3.14
N VAL A 64 6.69 -11.71 3.34
CA VAL A 64 7.60 -12.19 2.30
C VAL A 64 6.93 -13.10 1.26
N GLU A 65 5.68 -13.53 1.50
CA GLU A 65 4.88 -14.31 0.56
C GLU A 65 4.71 -13.60 -0.79
N GLN A 66 4.45 -12.29 -0.80
CA GLN A 66 4.33 -11.57 -2.05
C GLN A 66 5.68 -11.50 -2.79
N TRP A 67 6.79 -11.41 -2.05
CA TRP A 67 8.13 -11.43 -2.63
C TRP A 67 8.43 -12.79 -3.26
N ALA A 68 8.02 -13.87 -2.58
CA ALA A 68 8.11 -15.23 -3.08
C ALA A 68 7.41 -15.38 -4.44
N ILE A 69 6.22 -14.80 -4.61
CA ILE A 69 5.49 -14.84 -5.89
C ILE A 69 6.33 -14.23 -7.02
N TYR A 70 6.87 -13.02 -6.82
CA TYR A 70 7.69 -12.36 -7.86
C TYR A 70 8.95 -13.16 -8.19
N LEU A 71 9.58 -13.78 -7.19
CA LEU A 71 10.74 -14.64 -7.39
C LEU A 71 10.36 -15.91 -8.16
N MET A 72 9.30 -16.62 -7.76
CA MET A 72 8.86 -17.87 -8.41
C MET A 72 8.35 -17.66 -9.85
N GLU A 73 7.73 -16.52 -10.13
CA GLU A 73 7.34 -16.13 -11.50
C GLU A 73 8.55 -16.02 -12.43
N ARG A 74 9.70 -15.59 -11.90
CA ARG A 74 10.93 -15.35 -12.68
C ARG A 74 11.96 -16.45 -12.57
N ASP A 75 11.84 -17.35 -11.60
CA ASP A 75 12.76 -18.47 -11.42
C ASP A 75 12.54 -19.53 -12.51
N PRO A 76 13.46 -19.75 -13.47
CA PRO A 76 13.30 -20.73 -14.53
C PRO A 76 13.23 -22.17 -14.00
N ASP A 77 13.72 -22.44 -12.78
CA ASP A 77 13.59 -23.75 -12.14
C ASP A 77 12.15 -24.02 -11.68
N VAL A 78 11.35 -22.99 -11.41
CA VAL A 78 9.95 -23.17 -10.98
C VAL A 78 9.07 -23.42 -12.20
N LEU A 79 8.34 -24.53 -12.20
CA LEU A 79 7.38 -24.91 -13.24
C LEU A 79 5.94 -24.49 -12.88
N GLU A 80 5.55 -24.77 -11.64
CA GLU A 80 4.23 -24.44 -11.08
C GLU A 80 4.36 -24.15 -9.58
N TYR A 81 3.43 -23.37 -9.03
CA TYR A 81 3.39 -23.13 -7.59
C TYR A 81 1.95 -22.84 -7.12
N TYR A 82 1.63 -23.25 -5.90
CA TYR A 82 0.26 -23.25 -5.38
C TYR A 82 0.25 -22.69 -3.96
N ASP A 83 -0.55 -21.66 -3.72
CA ASP A 83 -0.74 -21.04 -2.41
C ASP A 83 -1.58 -21.93 -1.48
N GLN A 84 -1.08 -22.18 -0.27
CA GLN A 84 -1.82 -22.84 0.82
C GLN A 84 -2.55 -24.13 0.38
N ALA A 85 -1.88 -24.92 -0.46
CA ALA A 85 -2.49 -26.01 -1.22
C ALA A 85 -2.87 -27.24 -0.38
N SER A 86 -2.25 -27.44 0.78
CA SER A 86 -2.54 -28.58 1.64
C SER A 86 -2.29 -28.28 3.12
N ARG A 87 -2.85 -29.11 4.01
CA ARG A 87 -2.53 -29.10 5.45
C ARG A 87 -1.70 -30.32 5.77
N ILE A 88 -0.57 -30.12 6.42
CA ILE A 88 0.35 -31.19 6.82
C ILE A 88 0.38 -31.31 8.35
N PRO A 89 0.43 -32.54 8.90
CA PRO A 89 0.54 -32.74 10.34
C PRO A 89 2.00 -32.65 10.79
N LEU A 90 2.33 -31.63 11.58
CA LEU A 90 3.64 -31.51 12.23
C LEU A 90 3.61 -32.20 13.59
N ARG A 91 4.57 -33.11 13.82
CA ARG A 91 4.74 -33.82 15.10
C ARG A 91 6.05 -33.37 15.73
N TYR A 92 5.99 -32.78 16.92
CA TYR A 92 7.19 -32.34 17.65
C TYR A 92 6.91 -32.21 19.15
N ASP A 93 7.99 -32.21 19.94
CA ASP A 93 7.92 -32.00 21.38
C ASP A 93 7.87 -30.51 21.70
N ALA A 94 6.83 -30.05 22.38
CA ALA A 94 6.74 -28.66 22.83
C ALA A 94 7.71 -28.39 24.00
N LEU A 95 8.00 -27.11 24.31
CA LEU A 95 8.89 -26.68 25.41
C LEU A 95 8.56 -27.27 26.80
N ARG A 96 7.35 -27.83 27.00
CA ARG A 96 6.93 -28.51 28.24
C ARG A 96 6.96 -30.05 28.14
N ASN A 97 7.71 -30.61 27.18
CA ASN A 97 7.86 -32.06 26.93
C ASN A 97 6.55 -32.83 26.64
N ASN A 98 5.50 -32.15 26.15
CA ASN A 98 4.31 -32.82 25.64
C ASN A 98 4.41 -32.99 24.12
N ARG A 99 4.32 -34.24 23.65
CA ARG A 99 4.17 -34.57 22.23
C ARG A 99 2.94 -33.87 21.67
N THR A 100 3.13 -33.01 20.67
CA THR A 100 2.06 -32.24 20.05
C THR A 100 1.93 -32.60 18.58
N LYS A 101 0.69 -32.79 18.11
CA LYS A 101 0.35 -32.88 16.68
C LYS A 101 -0.37 -31.60 16.28
N GLN A 102 0.28 -30.76 15.48
CA GLN A 102 -0.30 -29.52 14.98
C GLN A 102 -0.50 -29.59 13.47
N TRP A 103 -1.71 -29.31 13.00
CA TRP A 103 -1.97 -29.11 11.58
C TRP A 103 -1.42 -27.77 11.11
N HIS A 104 -0.47 -27.82 10.20
CA HIS A 104 0.19 -26.67 9.59
C HIS A 104 -0.28 -26.50 8.14
N THR A 105 -0.34 -25.26 7.68
CA THR A 105 -0.64 -24.91 6.29
C THR A 105 0.55 -24.14 5.76
N PRO A 106 1.41 -24.78 4.95
CA PRO A 106 2.53 -24.08 4.34
C PRO A 106 2.07 -22.99 3.39
N ASP A 107 2.91 -21.98 3.18
CA ASP A 107 2.56 -20.83 2.34
C ASP A 107 2.44 -21.23 0.87
N PHE A 108 3.38 -22.03 0.36
CA PHE A 108 3.38 -22.52 -1.01
C PHE A 108 3.69 -24.02 -1.11
N PHE A 109 3.20 -24.63 -2.18
CA PHE A 109 3.71 -25.88 -2.74
C PHE A 109 4.28 -25.59 -4.13
N VAL A 110 5.53 -25.98 -4.40
CA VAL A 110 6.28 -25.57 -5.60
C VAL A 110 6.75 -26.81 -6.35
N LEU A 111 6.46 -26.86 -7.65
CA LEU A 111 7.02 -27.84 -8.58
C LEU A 111 8.21 -27.18 -9.27
N ARG A 112 9.37 -27.83 -9.15
CA ARG A 112 10.63 -27.41 -9.75
C ARG A 112 11.08 -28.40 -10.81
N THR A 113 12.09 -28.07 -11.60
CA THR A 113 12.60 -28.97 -12.64
C THR A 113 13.06 -30.31 -12.07
N VAL A 114 13.73 -30.27 -10.91
CA VAL A 114 14.35 -31.44 -10.28
C VAL A 114 13.78 -31.80 -8.90
N SER A 115 12.72 -31.13 -8.44
CA SER A 115 12.13 -31.41 -7.12
C SER A 115 10.70 -30.89 -7.01
N ALA A 116 9.96 -31.33 -6.00
CA ALA A 116 8.74 -30.66 -5.56
C ALA A 116 8.65 -30.65 -4.03
N GLY A 117 7.89 -29.73 -3.49
CA GLY A 117 7.74 -29.63 -2.05
C GLY A 117 7.07 -28.36 -1.54
N TRP A 118 7.00 -28.27 -0.22
CA TRP A 118 6.42 -27.13 0.48
C TRP A 118 7.48 -26.07 0.77
N GLU A 119 7.12 -24.80 0.57
CA GLU A 119 7.92 -23.65 0.97
C GLU A 119 7.15 -22.78 1.98
N GLU A 120 7.77 -22.53 3.13
CA GLU A 120 7.29 -21.62 4.18
C GLU A 120 8.12 -20.34 4.17
N TRP A 121 7.48 -19.20 4.01
CA TRP A 121 8.14 -17.90 3.89
C TRP A 121 7.86 -17.04 5.12
N LYS A 122 8.91 -16.64 5.85
CA LYS A 122 8.77 -15.80 7.05
C LYS A 122 9.78 -14.63 7.11
N PRO A 123 9.41 -13.50 7.73
CA PRO A 123 10.40 -12.47 8.08
C PRO A 123 11.46 -13.02 9.04
N GLU A 124 12.71 -12.61 8.87
CA GLU A 124 13.85 -13.07 9.70
C GLU A 124 13.57 -12.91 11.20
N LYS A 125 13.18 -11.69 11.61
CA LYS A 125 12.83 -11.37 13.01
C LYS A 125 11.70 -12.26 13.57
N ALA A 126 10.80 -12.73 12.71
CA ALA A 126 9.74 -13.64 13.12
C ALA A 126 10.27 -15.07 13.33
N LEU A 127 11.19 -15.54 12.48
CA LEU A 127 11.87 -16.83 12.63
C LEU A 127 12.72 -16.88 13.90
N GLU A 128 13.51 -15.83 14.18
CA GLU A 128 14.28 -15.70 15.42
C GLU A 128 13.40 -15.86 16.67
N LYS A 129 12.23 -15.20 16.67
CA LYS A 129 11.25 -15.31 17.77
C LYS A 129 10.65 -16.71 17.84
N LEU A 130 10.29 -17.29 16.70
CA LEU A 130 9.70 -18.62 16.62
C LEU A 130 10.68 -19.68 17.10
N ALA A 131 11.96 -19.60 16.74
CA ALA A 131 13.00 -20.50 17.18
C ALA A 131 13.17 -20.51 18.71
N ARG A 132 13.05 -19.35 19.36
CA ARG A 132 13.06 -19.26 20.84
C ARG A 132 11.82 -19.88 21.47
N SER A 133 10.65 -19.71 20.85
CA SER A 133 9.37 -20.18 21.40
C SER A 133 9.00 -21.62 21.03
N MET A 134 9.57 -22.15 19.94
CA MET A 134 9.29 -23.46 19.35
C MET A 134 10.59 -24.04 18.74
N PRO A 135 11.63 -24.30 19.55
CA PRO A 135 12.96 -24.71 19.07
C PRO A 135 12.95 -26.06 18.34
N ASN A 136 12.04 -26.95 18.71
CA ASN A 136 11.85 -28.25 18.04
C ASN A 136 11.04 -28.14 16.74
N ARG A 137 10.62 -26.94 16.36
CA ARG A 137 9.92 -26.66 15.10
C ARG A 137 10.72 -25.78 14.17
N TYR A 138 11.37 -24.73 14.67
CA TYR A 138 12.20 -23.84 13.86
C TYR A 138 13.60 -23.78 14.46
N ARG A 139 14.60 -24.09 13.64
CA ARG A 139 16.02 -23.99 14.02
C ARG A 139 16.82 -23.42 12.86
N GLN A 140 17.91 -22.75 13.18
CA GLN A 140 18.90 -22.36 12.19
C GLN A 140 20.05 -23.38 12.26
N ASP A 141 20.46 -23.90 11.13
CA ASP A 141 21.61 -24.82 11.06
C ASP A 141 22.95 -24.06 11.10
N VAL A 142 24.06 -24.82 11.10
CA VAL A 142 25.42 -24.26 11.19
C VAL A 142 25.81 -23.38 10.00
N LEU A 143 25.09 -23.46 8.89
CA LEU A 143 25.30 -22.64 7.70
C LEU A 143 24.38 -21.41 7.68
N GLY A 144 23.62 -21.17 8.75
CA GLY A 144 22.68 -20.06 8.82
C GLY A 144 21.35 -20.32 8.13
N VAL A 145 21.06 -21.57 7.68
CA VAL A 145 19.82 -21.89 6.97
C VAL A 145 18.72 -22.26 7.94
N TRP A 146 17.56 -21.63 7.79
CA TRP A 146 16.37 -21.95 8.56
C TRP A 146 15.77 -23.30 8.15
N ARG A 147 15.45 -24.12 9.15
CA ARG A 147 14.90 -25.47 8.98
C ARG A 147 13.64 -25.68 9.81
N CYS A 148 12.78 -26.56 9.32
CA CYS A 148 11.61 -27.04 10.04
C CYS A 148 11.62 -28.56 10.05
N SER A 149 12.34 -29.16 11.01
CA SER A 149 12.53 -30.62 11.08
C SER A 149 11.21 -31.39 10.99
N PRO A 150 10.13 -31.02 11.70
CA PRO A 150 8.86 -31.75 11.59
C PRO A 150 8.20 -31.66 10.21
N GLY A 151 8.47 -30.59 9.46
CA GLY A 151 7.99 -30.42 8.08
C GLY A 151 8.84 -31.22 7.09
N GLU A 152 10.16 -31.22 7.29
CA GLU A 152 11.12 -32.03 6.53
C GLU A 152 10.83 -33.52 6.68
N GLU A 153 10.66 -34.00 7.90
CA GLU A 153 10.30 -35.41 8.20
C GLU A 153 9.00 -35.82 7.50
N TYR A 154 7.97 -34.97 7.51
CA TYR A 154 6.72 -35.26 6.81
C TYR A 154 6.93 -35.32 5.29
N ALA A 155 7.63 -34.34 4.72
CA ALA A 155 7.85 -34.29 3.28
C ALA A 155 8.68 -35.48 2.78
N GLU A 156 9.68 -35.91 3.57
CA GLU A 156 10.53 -37.07 3.28
C GLU A 156 9.73 -38.37 3.17
N THR A 157 8.65 -38.53 3.94
CA THR A 157 7.75 -39.71 3.82
C THR A 157 7.09 -39.84 2.43
N LEU A 158 7.05 -38.75 1.67
CA LEU A 158 6.52 -38.70 0.31
C LEU A 158 7.63 -38.52 -0.73
N GLY A 159 8.90 -38.53 -0.34
CA GLY A 159 10.02 -38.20 -1.23
C GLY A 159 9.98 -36.74 -1.73
N LEU A 160 9.33 -35.84 -1.00
CA LEU A 160 9.18 -34.42 -1.32
C LEU A 160 10.04 -33.56 -0.39
N THR A 161 10.18 -32.27 -0.71
CA THR A 161 10.98 -31.33 0.07
C THR A 161 10.14 -30.43 0.97
N TYR A 162 10.73 -29.94 2.06
CA TYR A 162 10.18 -28.86 2.87
C TYR A 162 11.25 -27.80 3.08
N ARG A 163 10.98 -26.54 2.75
CA ARG A 163 11.95 -25.44 2.84
C ARG A 163 11.39 -24.29 3.66
N VAL A 164 12.22 -23.70 4.51
CA VAL A 164 11.93 -22.42 5.17
C VAL A 164 12.76 -21.34 4.50
N ARG A 165 12.10 -20.26 4.09
CA ARG A 165 12.69 -19.11 3.41
C ARG A 165 12.54 -17.87 4.27
N SER A 166 13.58 -17.04 4.29
CA SER A 166 13.63 -15.82 5.09
C SER A 166 13.64 -14.57 4.23
N SER A 167 13.13 -13.46 4.78
CA SER A 167 13.34 -12.12 4.20
C SER A 167 14.83 -11.77 4.05
N ALA A 168 15.71 -12.31 4.89
CA ALA A 168 17.13 -11.98 4.88
C ALA A 168 17.86 -12.46 3.60
N THR A 169 17.29 -13.44 2.89
CA THR A 169 17.89 -13.98 1.66
C THR A 169 17.43 -13.24 0.40
N VAL A 170 16.65 -12.17 0.54
CA VAL A 170 16.05 -11.44 -0.59
C VAL A 170 16.35 -9.96 -0.47
N ALA A 171 16.97 -9.38 -1.51
CA ALA A 171 17.14 -7.94 -1.61
C ALA A 171 15.78 -7.27 -1.87
N PRO A 172 15.33 -6.31 -1.04
CA PRO A 172 14.04 -5.63 -1.26
C PRO A 172 13.96 -4.94 -2.63
N LEU A 173 15.04 -4.29 -3.05
CA LEU A 173 15.13 -3.57 -4.33
C LEU A 173 14.97 -4.50 -5.55
N LEU A 174 15.42 -5.75 -5.45
CA LEU A 174 15.15 -6.76 -6.49
C LEU A 174 13.65 -6.92 -6.70
N ILE A 175 12.88 -7.02 -5.61
CA ILE A 175 11.42 -7.20 -5.69
C ILE A 175 10.73 -5.95 -6.23
N GLU A 176 11.22 -4.77 -5.87
CA GLU A 176 10.77 -3.48 -6.40
C GLU A 176 10.96 -3.40 -7.92
N ASN A 177 12.17 -3.65 -8.40
CA ASN A 177 12.48 -3.65 -9.82
C ASN A 177 11.74 -4.76 -10.60
N LEU A 178 11.53 -5.93 -10.00
CA LEU A 178 10.63 -6.94 -10.56
C LEU A 178 9.21 -6.38 -10.69
N ARG A 179 8.63 -5.82 -9.62
CA ARG A 179 7.29 -5.19 -9.67
C ARG A 179 7.18 -4.12 -10.75
N PHE A 180 8.23 -3.33 -10.94
CA PHE A 180 8.33 -2.29 -11.97
C PHE A 180 8.28 -2.87 -13.39
N LEU A 181 9.01 -3.97 -13.62
CA LEU A 181 9.14 -4.63 -14.92
C LEU A 181 7.97 -5.57 -15.27
N ARG A 182 7.07 -5.85 -14.32
CA ARG A 182 5.97 -6.82 -14.49
C ARG A 182 5.17 -6.64 -15.77
N ASP A 183 4.82 -5.41 -16.11
CA ASP A 183 4.03 -5.12 -17.31
C ASP A 183 4.72 -5.55 -18.61
N TYR A 184 6.06 -5.62 -18.63
CA TYR A 184 6.84 -5.99 -19.81
C TYR A 184 7.02 -7.50 -19.99
N TRP A 185 7.03 -8.30 -18.93
CA TRP A 185 7.06 -9.76 -19.12
C TRP A 185 5.67 -10.39 -19.12
N ALA A 186 4.69 -9.76 -18.46
CA ALA A 186 3.31 -10.28 -18.42
C ALA A 186 2.57 -10.04 -19.74
N SER A 187 2.95 -9.00 -20.46
CA SER A 187 2.41 -8.62 -21.77
C SER A 187 3.53 -7.97 -22.58
N PRO A 188 4.49 -8.75 -23.12
CA PRO A 188 5.65 -8.16 -23.78
C PRO A 188 5.23 -7.31 -24.98
N PRO A 189 5.75 -6.07 -25.11
CA PRO A 189 5.55 -5.28 -26.32
C PRO A 189 6.25 -5.95 -27.50
N PRO A 190 5.78 -5.71 -28.74
CA PRO A 190 6.52 -6.15 -29.92
C PRO A 190 7.90 -5.48 -29.93
N LEU A 191 8.95 -6.28 -30.17
CA LEU A 191 10.32 -5.82 -30.25
C LEU A 191 10.80 -5.87 -31.71
N ASP A 192 11.31 -4.75 -32.21
CA ASP A 192 11.83 -4.67 -33.57
C ASP A 192 13.24 -5.27 -33.65
N ALA A 193 13.41 -6.33 -34.45
CA ALA A 193 14.63 -7.13 -34.47
C ALA A 193 15.92 -6.34 -34.78
N PRO A 194 15.95 -5.39 -35.74
CA PRO A 194 17.12 -4.55 -35.98
C PRO A 194 17.49 -3.69 -34.78
N VAL A 195 16.50 -3.14 -34.06
CA VAL A 195 16.72 -2.33 -32.84
C VAL A 195 17.27 -3.22 -31.71
N VAL A 196 16.75 -4.44 -31.56
CA VAL A 196 17.27 -5.40 -30.58
C VAL A 196 18.73 -5.74 -30.86
N GLU A 197 19.06 -6.08 -32.11
CA GLU A 197 20.45 -6.38 -32.50
C GLU A 197 21.38 -5.17 -32.31
N GLN A 198 20.92 -3.96 -32.60
CA GLN A 198 21.68 -2.73 -32.34
C GLN A 198 21.99 -2.56 -30.85
N VAL A 199 21.00 -2.74 -29.97
CA VAL A 199 21.19 -2.69 -28.51
C VAL A 199 22.18 -3.75 -28.05
N LEU A 200 21.99 -5.00 -28.49
CA LEU A 200 22.85 -6.11 -28.12
C LEU A 200 24.29 -5.91 -28.60
N ALA A 201 24.49 -5.42 -29.83
CA ALA A 201 25.81 -5.10 -30.35
C ALA A 201 26.51 -4.03 -29.48
N ARG A 202 25.79 -3.00 -29.06
CA ARG A 202 26.34 -1.94 -28.21
C ARG A 202 26.69 -2.42 -26.80
N VAL A 203 25.79 -3.20 -26.19
CA VAL A 203 26.00 -3.80 -24.85
C VAL A 203 27.15 -4.80 -24.85
N ARG A 204 27.32 -5.59 -25.93
CA ARG A 204 28.46 -6.49 -26.11
C ARG A 204 29.78 -5.75 -26.34
N ALA A 205 29.74 -4.65 -27.10
CA ALA A 205 30.92 -3.81 -27.35
C ALA A 205 31.39 -3.07 -26.08
N GLN A 206 30.46 -2.71 -25.20
CA GLN A 206 30.74 -2.02 -23.94
C GLN A 206 29.90 -2.62 -22.79
N PRO A 207 30.32 -3.76 -22.21
CA PRO A 207 29.65 -4.32 -21.05
C PRO A 207 29.68 -3.36 -19.87
N GLY A 208 28.51 -3.11 -19.26
CA GLY A 208 28.34 -2.09 -18.23
C GLY A 208 28.04 -0.70 -18.78
N ILE A 209 27.61 -0.57 -20.04
CA ILE A 209 27.06 0.68 -20.58
C ILE A 209 25.83 1.13 -19.77
N MET A 210 25.74 2.42 -19.46
CA MET A 210 24.60 2.97 -18.70
C MET A 210 23.35 3.04 -19.60
N LEU A 211 22.18 2.77 -19.01
CA LEU A 211 20.90 2.74 -19.72
C LEU A 211 20.59 4.08 -20.42
N ASP A 212 20.88 5.20 -19.75
CA ASP A 212 20.64 6.55 -20.29
C ASP A 212 21.36 6.82 -21.61
N THR A 213 22.57 6.31 -21.78
CA THR A 213 23.36 6.46 -23.02
C THR A 213 22.71 5.82 -24.25
N LEU A 214 21.73 4.92 -24.06
CA LEU A 214 20.98 4.30 -25.15
C LEU A 214 19.66 5.01 -25.46
N LEU A 215 19.20 5.92 -24.59
CA LEU A 215 17.90 6.57 -24.72
C LEU A 215 17.80 7.56 -25.89
N GLU A 216 18.94 8.05 -26.39
CA GLU A 216 18.97 8.91 -27.58
C GLU A 216 18.54 8.18 -28.86
N GLN A 217 18.70 6.85 -28.91
CA GLN A 217 18.49 6.05 -30.11
C GLN A 217 17.41 4.97 -29.95
N VAL A 218 17.08 4.62 -28.71
CA VAL A 218 16.20 3.49 -28.39
C VAL A 218 15.14 3.93 -27.39
N ALA A 219 13.88 3.59 -27.68
CA ALA A 219 12.79 3.88 -26.78
C ALA A 219 12.98 3.18 -25.42
N LEU A 220 12.66 3.89 -24.33
CA LEU A 220 12.81 3.38 -22.97
C LEU A 220 12.02 2.07 -22.73
N ASP A 221 10.81 1.96 -23.30
CA ASP A 221 9.98 0.75 -23.21
C ASP A 221 10.66 -0.47 -23.86
N THR A 222 11.42 -0.27 -24.94
CA THR A 222 12.19 -1.32 -25.60
C THR A 222 13.31 -1.82 -24.70
N LEU A 223 14.06 -0.92 -24.06
CA LEU A 223 15.12 -1.30 -23.11
C LEU A 223 14.56 -2.07 -21.92
N TYR A 224 13.46 -1.58 -21.32
CA TYR A 224 12.82 -2.30 -20.21
C TYR A 224 12.24 -3.65 -20.62
N ALA A 225 11.71 -3.79 -21.84
CA ALA A 225 11.28 -5.07 -22.36
C ALA A 225 12.46 -6.05 -22.57
N LEU A 226 13.61 -5.57 -23.05
CA LEU A 226 14.82 -6.39 -23.16
C LEU A 226 15.35 -6.86 -21.81
N ILE A 227 15.31 -5.99 -20.79
CA ILE A 227 15.67 -6.34 -19.41
C ILE A 227 14.66 -7.36 -18.84
N ALA A 228 13.36 -7.10 -19.00
CA ALA A 228 12.30 -7.99 -18.49
C ALA A 228 12.30 -9.37 -19.15
N ASN A 229 12.74 -9.46 -20.41
CA ASN A 229 12.89 -10.72 -21.13
C ASN A 229 14.27 -11.37 -20.96
N GLU A 230 15.12 -10.84 -20.07
CA GLU A 230 16.48 -11.34 -19.80
C GLU A 230 17.37 -11.41 -21.06
N THR A 231 17.03 -10.63 -22.09
CA THR A 231 17.83 -10.48 -23.32
C THR A 231 19.05 -9.59 -23.07
N VAL A 232 18.89 -8.64 -22.15
CA VAL A 232 19.98 -7.83 -21.57
C VAL A 232 19.95 -8.04 -20.06
N TYR A 233 21.12 -8.26 -19.48
CA TYR A 233 21.27 -8.46 -18.04
C TYR A 233 21.47 -7.14 -17.30
N VAL A 234 20.74 -7.00 -16.19
CA VAL A 234 20.90 -5.92 -15.21
C VAL A 234 20.89 -6.54 -13.82
N ASP A 235 21.73 -6.04 -12.91
CA ASP A 235 21.59 -6.37 -11.49
C ASP A 235 20.40 -5.62 -10.89
N LEU A 236 19.24 -6.29 -10.90
CA LEU A 236 18.01 -5.74 -10.35
C LEU A 236 18.07 -5.49 -8.83
N ALA A 237 19.06 -6.01 -8.11
CA ALA A 237 19.25 -5.72 -6.70
C ALA A 237 20.11 -4.48 -6.42
N ALA A 238 20.77 -3.91 -7.44
CA ALA A 238 21.78 -2.87 -7.26
C ALA A 238 21.20 -1.44 -7.26
N THR A 239 20.27 -1.13 -8.16
CA THR A 239 19.81 0.26 -8.38
C THR A 239 18.37 0.31 -8.89
N PRO A 240 17.54 1.28 -8.46
CA PRO A 240 16.21 1.47 -9.03
C PRO A 240 16.26 1.74 -10.53
N LEU A 241 15.42 1.05 -11.31
CA LEU A 241 15.43 1.14 -12.78
C LEU A 241 15.07 2.53 -13.34
N THR A 242 14.50 3.41 -12.54
CA THR A 242 14.21 4.81 -12.91
C THR A 242 15.43 5.73 -12.82
N ARG A 243 16.55 5.28 -12.23
CA ARG A 243 17.82 6.03 -12.20
C ARG A 243 18.69 5.63 -13.38
N HIS A 244 18.27 5.97 -14.60
CA HIS A 244 18.87 5.49 -15.86
C HIS A 244 20.40 5.61 -15.92
N ALA A 245 20.96 6.72 -15.42
CA ALA A 245 22.42 6.97 -15.37
C ALA A 245 23.21 6.04 -14.43
N GLN A 246 22.53 5.25 -13.61
CA GLN A 246 23.14 4.31 -12.66
C GLN A 246 22.80 2.84 -13.02
N VAL A 247 22.00 2.62 -14.07
CA VAL A 247 21.58 1.28 -14.50
C VAL A 247 22.56 0.76 -15.54
N ALA A 248 23.49 -0.08 -15.12
CA ALA A 248 24.47 -0.72 -16.00
C ALA A 248 23.86 -1.94 -16.71
N LEU A 249 24.02 -1.98 -18.04
CA LEU A 249 23.54 -3.05 -18.91
C LEU A 249 24.69 -3.99 -19.30
N TYR A 250 24.44 -5.30 -19.24
CA TYR A 250 25.43 -6.32 -19.58
C TYR A 250 24.83 -7.37 -20.53
N PRO A 251 25.67 -8.08 -21.31
CA PRO A 251 25.19 -9.19 -22.13
C PRO A 251 24.63 -10.34 -21.28
N ASP A 252 25.27 -10.61 -20.14
CA ASP A 252 24.94 -11.72 -19.24
C ASP A 252 25.45 -11.46 -17.80
N ALA A 253 25.05 -12.34 -16.88
CA ALA A 253 25.43 -12.26 -15.48
C ALA A 253 26.95 -12.45 -15.26
N ALA A 254 27.63 -13.22 -16.10
CA ALA A 254 29.06 -13.48 -15.98
C ALA A 254 29.89 -12.22 -16.28
N SER A 255 29.51 -11.51 -17.35
CA SER A 255 30.08 -10.21 -17.73
C SER A 255 29.89 -9.17 -16.63
N ALA A 256 28.71 -9.15 -15.99
CA ALA A 256 28.43 -8.26 -14.87
C ALA A 256 29.27 -8.58 -13.62
N ALA A 257 29.50 -9.86 -13.33
CA ALA A 257 30.36 -10.29 -12.22
C ALA A 257 31.82 -9.93 -12.48
N GLN A 258 32.31 -10.10 -13.72
CA GLN A 258 33.67 -9.72 -14.11
C GLN A 258 33.90 -8.21 -13.99
N ALA A 259 32.94 -7.40 -14.44
CA ALA A 259 33.00 -5.94 -14.30
C ALA A 259 33.04 -5.50 -12.83
N ARG A 260 32.25 -6.13 -11.96
CA ARG A 260 32.27 -5.88 -10.50
C ARG A 260 33.60 -6.26 -9.85
N ALA A 261 34.16 -7.41 -10.22
CA ALA A 261 35.46 -7.85 -9.73
C ALA A 261 36.58 -6.87 -10.13
N ALA A 262 36.52 -6.32 -11.34
CA ALA A 262 37.45 -5.29 -11.82
C ALA A 262 37.25 -3.93 -11.12
N ALA A 263 36.03 -3.62 -10.68
CA ALA A 263 35.68 -2.35 -10.03
C ALA A 263 35.95 -2.32 -8.51
N THR A 264 36.24 -3.46 -7.87
CA THR A 264 36.43 -3.53 -6.40
C THR A 264 37.79 -2.91 -6.01
N PRO A 265 37.85 -1.77 -5.29
CA PRO A 265 39.08 -1.34 -4.65
C PRO A 265 39.32 -2.20 -3.41
N ALA A 266 40.58 -2.56 -3.14
CA ALA A 266 40.98 -3.24 -1.91
C ALA A 266 40.39 -2.53 -0.68
N ALA A 267 39.70 -3.30 0.18
CA ALA A 267 39.17 -2.84 1.45
C ALA A 267 40.25 -2.07 2.23
N THR A 268 40.10 -0.76 2.33
CA THR A 268 41.00 0.07 3.12
C THR A 268 40.42 0.17 4.52
N SER A 269 41.23 -0.19 5.51
CA SER A 269 40.97 -0.07 6.94
C SER A 269 40.29 1.26 7.26
N VAL A 270 39.17 1.23 7.98
CA VAL A 270 38.43 2.43 8.41
C VAL A 270 39.39 3.32 9.21
N THR A 271 39.84 4.41 8.60
CA THR A 271 40.68 5.43 9.23
C THR A 271 39.85 6.69 9.33
N THR A 272 39.69 7.24 10.54
CA THR A 272 38.94 8.48 10.77
C THR A 272 39.64 9.63 10.04
N LEU A 273 38.86 10.49 9.37
CA LEU A 273 39.33 11.61 8.57
C LEU A 273 38.96 12.93 9.26
N ARG A 274 39.75 13.99 9.05
CA ARG A 274 39.46 15.35 9.51
C ARG A 274 39.20 16.24 8.31
N TRP A 275 38.06 16.94 8.33
CA TRP A 275 37.64 17.89 7.30
C TRP A 275 36.91 19.06 7.96
N ASP A 276 37.31 20.29 7.64
CA ASP A 276 36.68 21.53 8.14
C ASP A 276 36.58 21.56 9.69
N GLY A 277 37.65 21.12 10.36
CA GLY A 277 37.71 21.06 11.83
C GLY A 277 36.90 19.94 12.49
N ARG A 278 36.13 19.15 11.74
CA ARG A 278 35.29 18.04 12.25
C ARG A 278 35.88 16.67 11.94
N SER A 279 35.53 15.66 12.73
CA SER A 279 35.86 14.26 12.46
C SER A 279 34.79 13.60 11.58
N TRP A 280 35.27 12.84 10.60
CA TRP A 280 34.48 12.16 9.59
C TRP A 280 34.89 10.69 9.49
N ILE A 281 33.90 9.82 9.35
CA ILE A 281 34.13 8.39 9.17
C ILE A 281 33.78 8.03 7.72
N PRO A 282 34.70 7.43 6.95
CA PRO A 282 34.35 6.89 5.66
C PRO A 282 33.45 5.67 5.86
N LEU A 283 32.20 5.78 5.40
CA LEU A 283 31.22 4.68 5.46
C LEU A 283 31.32 3.78 4.23
N GLU A 284 31.62 4.37 3.07
CA GLU A 284 31.72 3.67 1.80
C GLU A 284 32.81 4.32 0.94
N LEU A 285 33.70 3.49 0.38
CA LEU A 285 34.85 3.92 -0.41
C LEU A 285 34.76 3.30 -1.81
N GLY A 286 33.88 3.85 -2.64
CA GLY A 286 33.68 3.45 -4.04
C GLY A 286 34.08 4.55 -5.02
N GLU A 287 33.39 4.63 -6.17
CA GLU A 287 33.46 5.78 -7.08
C GLU A 287 32.93 7.06 -6.44
N PHE A 288 32.02 6.92 -5.48
CA PHE A 288 31.63 7.96 -4.54
C PHE A 288 32.10 7.55 -3.15
N VAL A 289 32.67 8.50 -2.42
CA VAL A 289 33.13 8.35 -1.05
C VAL A 289 32.12 9.03 -0.13
N THR A 290 31.42 8.24 0.65
CA THR A 290 30.44 8.75 1.63
C THR A 290 31.13 8.92 2.98
N LEU A 291 31.17 10.17 3.44
CA LEU A 291 31.73 10.58 4.71
C LEU A 291 30.60 10.92 5.68
N GLN A 292 30.59 10.27 6.83
CA GLN A 292 29.65 10.57 7.91
C GLN A 292 30.32 11.51 8.91
N PRO A 293 29.78 12.73 9.15
CA PRO A 293 30.28 13.58 10.21
C PRO A 293 29.82 13.06 11.57
N GLU A 294 30.49 13.49 12.63
CA GLU A 294 30.06 13.25 14.01
C GLU A 294 28.66 13.81 14.33
N LEU A 295 28.22 14.84 13.60
CA LEU A 295 26.92 15.50 13.76
C LEU A 295 26.45 16.04 12.41
N GLY A 296 25.29 15.57 11.95
CA GLY A 296 24.67 15.98 10.68
C GLY A 296 24.54 14.83 9.66
N PRO A 297 23.94 15.12 8.49
CA PRO A 297 23.79 14.16 7.41
C PRO A 297 25.14 13.78 6.79
N ALA A 298 25.25 12.54 6.30
CA ALA A 298 26.42 12.11 5.53
C ALA A 298 26.59 12.97 4.27
N VAL A 299 27.84 13.16 3.86
CA VAL A 299 28.20 13.86 2.63
C VAL A 299 28.83 12.87 1.68
N THR A 300 28.35 12.83 0.44
CA THR A 300 28.89 11.97 -0.60
C THR A 300 29.73 12.80 -1.56
N LEU A 301 30.99 12.44 -1.71
CA LEU A 301 31.95 13.06 -2.62
C LEU A 301 32.23 12.13 -3.78
N THR A 302 32.55 12.64 -4.97
CA THR A 302 33.18 11.78 -5.99
C THR A 302 34.57 11.37 -5.55
N ARG A 303 35.07 10.22 -6.01
CA ARG A 303 36.42 9.73 -5.70
C ARG A 303 37.49 10.73 -6.15
N THR A 304 37.26 11.43 -7.25
CA THR A 304 38.14 12.48 -7.76
C THR A 304 38.19 13.68 -6.80
N GLN A 305 37.05 14.14 -6.29
CA GLN A 305 36.99 15.21 -5.29
C GLN A 305 37.62 14.79 -3.96
N PHE A 306 37.34 13.58 -3.50
CA PHE A 306 37.93 13.01 -2.29
C PHE A 306 39.46 12.95 -2.37
N GLN A 307 40.00 12.45 -3.48
CA GLN A 307 41.45 12.42 -3.73
C GLN A 307 42.04 13.83 -3.87
N ARG A 308 41.32 14.78 -4.48
CA ARG A 308 41.75 16.17 -4.60
C ARG A 308 41.88 16.81 -3.22
N LEU A 309 40.89 16.65 -2.34
CA LEU A 309 40.90 17.18 -0.98
C LEU A 309 42.02 16.59 -0.12
N LEU A 310 42.37 15.30 -0.33
CA LEU A 310 43.54 14.68 0.30
C LEU A 310 44.88 15.26 -0.21
N ARG A 311 45.00 15.51 -1.52
CA ARG A 311 46.23 16.08 -2.12
C ARG A 311 46.44 17.55 -1.76
N GLU A 312 45.36 18.32 -1.71
CA GLU A 312 45.36 19.75 -1.35
C GLU A 312 45.55 19.97 0.15
N GLY A 313 45.48 18.91 0.96
CA GLY A 313 45.58 19.00 2.41
C GLY A 313 44.37 19.68 3.07
N ALA A 314 43.20 19.62 2.44
CA ALA A 314 41.95 20.04 3.08
C ALA A 314 41.31 18.90 3.89
N LEU A 315 41.60 17.66 3.50
CA LEU A 315 41.18 16.42 4.16
C LEU A 315 42.42 15.67 4.63
N HIS A 316 42.47 15.26 5.90
CA HIS A 316 43.61 14.50 6.42
C HIS A 316 43.18 13.28 7.22
N ILE A 317 44.02 12.25 7.24
CA ILE A 317 43.82 11.09 8.10
C ILE A 317 44.14 11.48 9.54
N GLN A 318 43.19 11.28 10.43
CA GLN A 318 43.37 11.58 11.85
C GLN A 318 44.37 10.59 12.46
N THR A 319 45.45 11.12 13.05
CA THR A 319 46.50 10.33 13.71
C THR A 319 46.43 10.52 15.23
N ALA A 320 47.14 9.69 16.00
CA ALA A 320 47.19 9.80 17.47
C ALA A 320 47.74 11.16 17.98
N ALA A 321 48.38 11.95 17.12
CA ALA A 321 48.86 13.29 17.43
C ALA A 321 47.77 14.39 17.32
N ASP A 322 46.55 14.06 16.86
CA ASP A 322 45.49 15.02 16.58
C ASP A 322 44.13 14.53 17.16
N PRO A 323 43.88 14.67 18.47
CA PRO A 323 42.74 14.08 19.16
C PRO A 323 41.39 14.70 18.73
N PRO A 324 40.27 13.96 18.87
CA PRO A 324 38.95 14.48 18.52
C PRO A 324 38.59 15.72 19.36
N PRO A 325 37.84 16.68 18.80
CA PRO A 325 37.54 17.96 19.46
C PRO A 325 36.72 17.82 20.76
N MET A 326 36.05 16.68 20.98
CA MET A 326 35.35 16.37 22.23
C MET A 326 35.47 14.88 22.55
N THR A 327 35.97 14.55 23.73
CA THR A 327 36.06 13.15 24.20
C THR A 327 34.66 12.58 24.51
N PRO A 328 34.44 11.26 24.39
CA PRO A 328 33.15 10.64 24.71
C PRO A 328 32.67 10.90 26.15
N GLU A 329 33.61 11.04 27.10
CA GLU A 329 33.28 11.32 28.50
C GLU A 329 32.79 12.76 28.72
N VAL A 330 33.45 13.75 28.12
CA VAL A 330 32.99 15.16 28.11
C VAL A 330 31.59 15.25 27.52
N ARG A 331 31.33 14.54 26.42
CA ARG A 331 30.00 14.46 25.78
C ARG A 331 28.95 13.90 26.72
N ARG A 332 29.26 12.81 27.44
CA ARG A 332 28.35 12.19 28.42
C ARG A 332 28.00 13.17 29.54
N ARG A 333 29.00 13.85 30.11
CA ARG A 333 28.83 14.81 31.21
C ARG A 333 28.02 16.02 30.81
N LEU A 334 28.25 16.59 29.62
CA LEU A 334 27.47 17.71 29.09
C LEU A 334 26.03 17.32 28.78
N THR A 335 25.79 16.14 28.20
CA THR A 335 24.43 15.66 27.87
C THR A 335 23.60 15.37 29.12
N ALA A 336 24.24 14.91 30.21
CA ALA A 336 23.58 14.63 31.48
C ALA A 336 23.34 15.90 32.35
N ALA A 337 23.94 17.04 32.01
CA ALA A 337 23.82 18.27 32.77
C ALA A 337 22.44 18.94 32.55
N SER A 338 21.72 19.19 33.65
CA SER A 338 20.48 19.96 33.58
C SER A 338 20.75 21.45 33.32
N PRO A 339 19.78 22.23 32.81
CA PRO A 339 19.95 23.68 32.61
C PRO A 339 20.43 24.42 33.87
N LYS A 340 19.99 23.98 35.06
CA LYS A 340 20.43 24.54 36.34
C LYS A 340 21.89 24.22 36.68
N MET A 341 22.36 23.02 36.33
CA MET A 341 23.77 22.65 36.47
C MET A 341 24.65 23.47 35.52
N MET A 342 24.17 23.68 34.29
CA MET A 342 24.87 24.46 33.27
C MET A 342 24.97 25.93 33.68
N ALA A 343 23.89 26.54 34.18
CA ALA A 343 23.90 27.91 34.68
C ALA A 343 24.90 28.10 35.84
N ALA A 344 24.95 27.13 36.78
CA ALA A 344 25.91 27.17 37.87
C ALA A 344 27.37 26.98 37.41
N ALA A 345 27.62 26.17 36.37
CA ALA A 345 28.97 26.01 35.80
C ALA A 345 29.41 27.28 35.04
N ASN A 346 28.51 27.90 34.28
CA ASN A 346 28.74 29.20 33.63
C ASN A 346 29.10 30.27 34.65
N GLU A 347 28.32 30.41 35.73
CA GLU A 347 28.58 31.40 36.78
C GLU A 347 29.96 31.17 37.44
N ARG A 348 30.31 29.92 37.71
CA ARG A 348 31.65 29.56 38.25
C ARG A 348 32.76 29.91 37.28
N TYR A 349 32.55 29.64 35.99
CA TYR A 349 33.53 29.92 34.94
C TYR A 349 33.75 31.42 34.76
N THR A 350 32.69 32.22 34.71
CA THR A 350 32.77 33.69 34.62
C THR A 350 33.55 34.28 35.80
N GLN A 351 33.30 33.79 37.02
CA GLN A 351 34.03 34.27 38.19
C GLN A 351 35.50 33.79 38.23
N LEU A 352 35.80 32.60 37.70
CA LEU A 352 37.17 32.15 37.51
C LEU A 352 37.93 33.01 36.49
N GLN A 353 37.28 33.37 35.38
CA GLN A 353 37.90 34.22 34.35
C GLN A 353 38.23 35.61 34.89
N ALA A 354 37.27 36.27 35.55
CA ALA A 354 37.50 37.57 36.19
C ALA A 354 38.61 37.50 37.25
N TRP A 355 38.67 36.42 38.03
CA TRP A 355 39.73 36.20 39.02
C TRP A 355 41.12 35.99 38.38
N TRP A 356 41.21 35.24 37.28
CA TRP A 356 42.47 35.05 36.54
C TRP A 356 42.97 36.34 35.87
N GLN A 357 42.06 37.27 35.55
CA GLN A 357 42.38 38.59 35.01
C GLN A 357 42.73 39.61 36.11
N GLY A 358 42.68 39.21 37.39
CA GLY A 358 43.01 40.07 38.53
C GLY A 358 41.88 40.98 38.99
N GLU A 359 40.65 40.76 38.53
CA GLU A 359 39.48 41.55 38.91
C GLU A 359 38.91 41.12 40.27
N THR A 360 38.24 42.05 40.95
CA THR A 360 37.55 41.75 42.22
C THR A 360 36.25 40.97 41.96
N VAL A 361 36.19 39.75 42.49
CA VAL A 361 35.02 38.87 42.36
C VAL A 361 34.32 38.63 43.71
N PRO A 362 32.99 38.40 43.73
CA PRO A 362 32.22 38.26 44.97
C PRO A 362 32.45 36.91 45.68
N THR A 363 33.05 35.91 45.03
CA THR A 363 33.31 34.59 45.62
C THR A 363 34.62 34.56 46.43
N ALA A 364 34.61 33.89 47.58
CA ALA A 364 35.77 33.76 48.45
C ALA A 364 36.98 33.10 47.75
N PRO A 365 38.23 33.55 48.01
CA PRO A 365 39.45 33.04 47.34
C PRO A 365 39.63 31.53 47.42
N ARG A 366 39.28 30.92 48.57
CA ARG A 366 39.37 29.46 48.76
C ARG A 366 38.44 28.67 47.84
N THR A 367 37.27 29.22 47.53
CA THR A 367 36.29 28.59 46.63
C THR A 367 36.74 28.70 45.18
N LEU A 368 37.31 29.85 44.78
CA LEU A 368 37.90 30.06 43.45
C LEU A 368 39.10 29.14 43.23
N ALA A 369 40.01 29.03 44.20
CA ALA A 369 41.14 28.10 44.14
C ALA A 369 40.67 26.64 43.97
N ARG A 370 39.61 26.23 44.65
CA ARG A 370 39.01 24.90 44.48
C ARG A 370 38.40 24.71 43.09
N TRP A 371 37.66 25.69 42.57
CA TRP A 371 37.09 25.60 41.22
C TRP A 371 38.18 25.59 40.14
N ALA A 372 39.26 26.37 40.32
CA ALA A 372 40.42 26.35 39.44
C ALA A 372 41.13 24.99 39.44
N ALA A 373 41.24 24.35 40.61
CA ALA A 373 41.79 23.00 40.70
C ALA A 373 40.90 21.96 39.98
N LEU A 374 39.57 22.04 40.16
CA LEU A 374 38.63 21.17 39.45
C LEU A 374 38.63 21.40 37.94
N PHE A 375 38.77 22.66 37.52
CA PHE A 375 38.90 23.03 36.11
C PHE A 375 40.17 22.45 35.50
N ARG A 376 41.33 22.66 36.15
CA ARG A 376 42.61 22.10 35.67
C ARG A 376 42.63 20.58 35.65
N ALA A 377 42.11 19.93 36.69
CA ALA A 377 42.02 18.46 36.71
C ALA A 377 41.17 17.91 35.55
N ALA A 378 40.02 18.54 35.25
CA ALA A 378 39.20 18.13 34.10
C ALA A 378 39.83 18.51 32.74
N GLU A 379 40.65 19.54 32.70
CA GLU A 379 41.43 19.91 31.51
C GLU A 379 42.55 18.90 31.23
N ASP A 380 43.28 18.48 32.27
CA ASP A 380 44.35 17.49 32.21
C ASP A 380 43.83 16.07 31.90
N GLU A 381 42.72 15.66 32.52
CA GLU A 381 42.16 14.30 32.37
C GLU A 381 41.26 14.14 31.13
N GLU A 382 40.45 15.14 30.81
CA GLU A 382 39.36 15.02 29.82
C GLU A 382 39.48 16.00 28.64
N GLY A 383 40.47 16.91 28.66
CA GLY A 383 40.68 17.92 27.63
C GLY A 383 39.67 19.08 27.64
N CYS A 384 38.87 19.22 28.71
CA CYS A 384 37.84 20.25 28.82
C CYS A 384 37.64 20.66 30.29
N GLY A 385 38.29 21.74 30.74
CA GLY A 385 38.17 22.17 32.13
C GLY A 385 36.76 22.57 32.57
N TYR A 386 35.92 23.02 31.63
CA TYR A 386 34.56 23.48 31.90
C TYR A 386 33.67 22.40 32.53
N VAL A 387 33.81 21.12 32.13
CA VAL A 387 32.99 20.05 32.73
C VAL A 387 33.34 19.77 34.20
N GLY A 388 34.54 20.14 34.64
CA GLY A 388 34.94 20.11 36.05
C GLY A 388 34.16 21.10 36.94
N LEU A 389 33.55 22.13 36.32
CA LEU A 389 32.74 23.12 37.02
C LEU A 389 31.28 22.72 37.18
N LEU A 390 30.83 21.64 36.53
CA LEU A 390 29.46 21.14 36.67
C LEU A 390 29.22 20.62 38.09
N PRO A 391 28.16 21.08 38.80
CA PRO A 391 27.84 20.55 40.11
C PRO A 391 27.18 19.17 40.00
N HIS A 392 27.53 18.25 40.90
CA HIS A 392 26.90 16.93 41.07
C HIS A 392 25.48 17.00 41.67
N LEU A 393 24.61 17.90 41.17
CA LEU A 393 23.24 18.05 41.69
C LEU A 393 22.41 16.79 41.49
N ASN A 394 22.64 16.08 40.39
CA ASN A 394 21.92 14.87 40.05
C ASN A 394 22.24 13.73 41.04
N GLU A 395 23.40 13.75 41.70
CA GLU A 395 23.90 12.73 42.62
C GLU A 395 23.50 12.97 44.08
N ARG A 396 22.79 14.07 44.38
CA ARG A 396 22.39 14.42 45.74
C ARG A 396 21.04 13.79 46.11
N GLY A 397 20.99 13.19 47.30
CA GLY A 397 19.77 12.65 47.92
C GLY A 397 19.59 11.14 47.71
N SER A 398 18.99 10.46 48.70
CA SER A 398 18.66 9.03 48.59
C SER A 398 17.63 8.81 47.48
N ARG A 399 17.98 7.94 46.52
CA ARG A 399 17.11 7.52 45.41
C ARG A 399 16.27 6.29 45.76
N GLU A 400 16.42 5.76 46.97
CA GLU A 400 15.62 4.64 47.44
C GLU A 400 14.21 5.13 47.79
N PRO A 401 13.16 4.53 47.21
CA PRO A 401 11.80 4.93 47.53
C PRO A 401 11.51 4.64 49.01
N ARG A 402 11.22 5.70 49.79
CA ARG A 402 10.90 5.64 51.23
C ARG A 402 9.60 4.87 51.57
N SER A 403 8.87 4.38 50.58
CA SER A 403 7.64 3.60 50.74
C SER A 403 7.93 2.12 50.89
N ASP A 404 7.15 1.42 51.70
CA ASP A 404 7.18 -0.04 51.85
C ASP A 404 7.13 -0.75 50.46
N PRO A 405 8.06 -1.69 50.16
CA PRO A 405 8.01 -2.51 48.95
C PRO A 405 6.67 -3.24 48.74
N ALA A 406 6.04 -3.75 49.81
CA ALA A 406 4.77 -4.44 49.73
C ALA A 406 3.62 -3.50 49.30
N ALA A 407 3.62 -2.26 49.80
CA ALA A 407 2.66 -1.24 49.39
C ALA A 407 2.83 -0.83 47.92
N ARG A 408 4.07 -0.83 47.41
CA ARG A 408 4.37 -0.55 45.99
C ARG A 408 3.88 -1.67 45.07
N THR A 409 4.13 -2.93 45.41
CA THR A 409 3.63 -4.07 44.65
C THR A 409 2.09 -4.06 44.61
N ALA A 410 1.44 -3.84 45.75
CA ALA A 410 -0.02 -3.75 45.81
C ALA A 410 -0.59 -2.58 44.98
N MET A 411 0.13 -1.46 44.90
CA MET A 411 -0.24 -0.33 44.05
C MET A 411 -0.15 -0.68 42.57
N GLU A 412 0.93 -1.34 42.13
CA GLU A 412 1.10 -1.77 40.74
C GLU A 412 0.02 -2.76 40.31
N ASP A 413 -0.32 -3.70 41.18
CA ASP A 413 -1.40 -4.66 40.96
C ASP A 413 -2.76 -3.97 40.85
N ALA A 414 -3.07 -3.03 41.74
CA ALA A 414 -4.31 -2.24 41.68
C ALA A 414 -4.41 -1.43 40.38
N LEU A 415 -3.30 -0.83 39.92
CA LEU A 415 -3.28 -0.10 38.65
C LEU A 415 -3.45 -1.03 37.44
N LYS A 416 -2.88 -2.23 37.48
CA LYS A 416 -2.98 -3.21 36.39
C LYS A 416 -4.37 -3.86 36.33
N GLN A 417 -4.95 -4.20 37.48
CA GLN A 417 -6.18 -4.96 37.57
C GLN A 417 -7.43 -4.08 37.51
N TRP A 418 -7.41 -2.92 38.16
CA TRP A 418 -8.60 -2.08 38.34
C TRP A 418 -8.54 -0.79 37.53
N TYR A 419 -7.36 -0.17 37.40
CA TYR A 419 -7.23 1.06 36.61
C TYR A 419 -7.14 0.80 35.11
N ALA A 420 -6.43 -0.25 34.67
CA ALA A 420 -6.36 -0.65 33.26
C ALA A 420 -7.57 -1.52 32.82
N ALA A 421 -8.79 -1.02 33.07
CA ALA A 421 -10.03 -1.75 32.83
C ALA A 421 -10.99 -1.01 31.85
N PRO A 422 -11.82 -1.73 31.06
CA PRO A 422 -12.73 -1.13 30.07
C PRO A 422 -13.80 -0.18 30.65
N GLN A 423 -14.13 -0.35 31.94
CA GLN A 423 -15.11 0.46 32.66
C GLN A 423 -14.62 1.89 32.95
N LYS A 424 -13.33 2.16 32.69
CA LYS A 424 -12.70 3.48 32.85
C LYS A 424 -12.90 4.13 34.23
N PRO A 425 -12.69 3.42 35.36
CA PRO A 425 -12.80 4.04 36.68
C PRO A 425 -11.81 5.21 36.83
N SER A 426 -12.17 6.19 37.65
CA SER A 426 -11.32 7.33 37.99
C SER A 426 -10.14 6.88 38.85
N VAL A 427 -9.02 7.62 38.80
CA VAL A 427 -7.82 7.32 39.62
C VAL A 427 -8.17 7.30 41.11
N TRP A 428 -9.04 8.22 41.54
CA TRP A 428 -9.54 8.29 42.92
C TRP A 428 -10.30 7.03 43.34
N SER A 429 -11.24 6.55 42.51
CA SER A 429 -12.01 5.34 42.80
C SER A 429 -11.11 4.11 42.98
N VAL A 430 -10.05 3.99 42.17
CA VAL A 430 -9.10 2.89 42.29
C VAL A 430 -8.21 3.05 43.53
N PHE A 431 -7.83 4.28 43.89
CA PHE A 431 -7.06 4.56 45.10
C PHE A 431 -7.80 4.17 46.37
N VAL A 432 -9.09 4.52 46.50
CA VAL A 432 -9.92 4.13 47.65
C VAL A 432 -9.99 2.60 47.79
N ARG A 433 -10.14 1.89 46.67
CA ARG A 433 -10.16 0.43 46.66
C ARG A 433 -8.81 -0.19 47.03
N TYR A 434 -7.70 0.42 46.59
CA TYR A 434 -6.35 0.05 46.97
C TYR A 434 -6.10 0.25 48.46
N GLN A 435 -6.53 1.39 49.02
CA GLN A 435 -6.39 1.70 50.43
C GLN A 435 -7.09 0.64 51.29
N HIS A 436 -8.34 0.31 50.98
CA HIS A 436 -9.08 -0.73 51.68
C HIS A 436 -8.40 -2.12 51.57
N ALA A 437 -7.85 -2.47 50.41
CA ALA A 437 -7.11 -3.72 50.23
C ALA A 437 -5.79 -3.76 51.01
N CYS A 438 -5.14 -2.62 51.18
CA CYS A 438 -3.95 -2.46 52.02
C CYS A 438 -4.30 -2.60 53.52
N GLU A 439 -5.38 -1.95 53.97
CA GLU A 439 -5.88 -2.04 55.35
C GLU A 439 -6.22 -3.49 55.73
N GLN A 440 -6.90 -4.24 54.85
CA GLN A 440 -7.21 -5.66 55.07
C GLN A 440 -5.97 -6.57 55.17
N ARG A 441 -4.84 -6.15 54.58
CA ARG A 441 -3.57 -6.88 54.59
C ARG A 441 -2.60 -6.38 55.67
N GLY A 442 -3.00 -5.38 56.45
CA GLY A 442 -2.13 -4.73 57.45
C GLY A 442 -0.95 -3.96 56.85
N ILE A 443 -1.04 -3.55 55.58
CA ILE A 443 0.03 -2.84 54.88
C ILE A 443 -0.27 -1.34 54.88
N PRO A 444 0.65 -0.46 55.29
CA PRO A 444 0.43 0.98 55.20
C PRO A 444 0.38 1.43 53.73
N PRO A 445 -0.73 2.02 53.25
CA PRO A 445 -0.89 2.40 51.85
C PRO A 445 0.03 3.57 51.48
N VAL A 446 0.41 3.66 50.20
CA VAL A 446 1.10 4.85 49.68
C VAL A 446 0.17 6.07 49.67
N SER A 447 0.73 7.28 49.72
CA SER A 447 -0.07 8.50 49.60
C SER A 447 -0.75 8.61 48.23
N TYR A 448 -1.91 9.28 48.19
CA TYR A 448 -2.63 9.53 46.94
C TYR A 448 -1.76 10.22 45.88
N ARG A 449 -0.87 11.15 46.30
CA ARG A 449 0.06 11.84 45.39
C ARG A 449 1.02 10.86 44.70
N SER A 450 1.52 9.86 45.43
CA SER A 450 2.38 8.81 44.88
C SER A 450 1.59 7.87 43.96
N PHE A 451 0.39 7.47 44.37
CA PHE A 451 -0.51 6.64 43.55
C PHE A 451 -0.90 7.33 42.24
N TYR A 452 -1.26 8.60 42.30
CA TYR A 452 -1.60 9.43 41.14
C TYR A 452 -0.40 9.60 40.20
N ARG A 453 0.81 9.82 40.74
CA ARG A 453 2.04 9.89 39.93
C ARG A 453 2.33 8.57 39.22
N ALA A 454 2.16 7.43 39.92
CA ALA A 454 2.31 6.10 39.32
C ALA A 454 1.26 5.86 38.22
N ALA A 455 0.00 6.23 38.44
CA ALA A 455 -1.06 6.16 37.43
C ALA A 455 -0.74 7.02 36.19
N ARG A 456 -0.20 8.23 36.39
CA ARG A 456 0.19 9.16 35.31
C ARG A 456 1.37 8.63 34.48
N LEU A 457 2.34 7.95 35.11
CA LEU A 457 3.46 7.31 34.41
C LEU A 457 3.04 6.11 33.55
N LYS A 458 1.86 5.52 33.80
CA LYS A 458 1.28 4.45 32.97
C LYS A 458 0.46 4.98 31.79
N VAL A 459 0.25 6.29 31.68
CA VAL A 459 -0.47 6.91 30.55
C VAL A 459 0.33 6.70 29.26
N GLY A 460 -0.31 6.09 28.26
CA GLY A 460 0.30 5.77 26.98
C GLY A 460 -0.50 4.69 26.24
N ALA A 461 -0.02 4.29 25.07
CA ALA A 461 -0.70 3.33 24.20
C ALA A 461 -1.16 2.02 24.91
N PRO A 462 -0.38 1.39 25.82
CA PRO A 462 -0.82 0.17 26.51
C PRO A 462 -2.05 0.37 27.39
N LEU A 463 -2.11 1.47 28.15
CA LEU A 463 -3.25 1.79 29.01
C LEU A 463 -4.48 2.20 28.18
N THR A 464 -4.29 2.99 27.13
CA THR A 464 -5.36 3.37 26.21
C THR A 464 -5.95 2.15 25.50
N ALA A 465 -5.11 1.17 25.15
CA ALA A 465 -5.56 -0.08 24.54
C ALA A 465 -6.40 -0.91 25.52
N ALA A 466 -6.00 -0.98 26.79
CA ALA A 466 -6.74 -1.68 27.83
C ALA A 466 -8.08 -1.00 28.18
N ARG A 467 -8.13 0.34 28.18
CA ARG A 467 -9.32 1.12 28.59
C ARG A 467 -10.29 1.44 27.44
N SER A 468 -9.80 1.59 26.22
CA SER A 468 -10.59 2.08 25.07
C SER A 468 -10.41 1.25 23.79
N GLY A 469 -9.70 0.12 23.89
CA GLY A 469 -9.42 -0.76 22.76
C GLY A 469 -8.22 -0.33 21.93
N LYS A 470 -7.67 -1.28 21.15
CA LYS A 470 -6.44 -1.11 20.35
C LYS A 470 -6.52 0.05 19.35
N ARG A 471 -7.70 0.35 18.81
CA ARG A 471 -7.93 1.43 17.83
C ARG A 471 -7.73 2.83 18.44
N ALA A 472 -8.19 3.05 19.66
CA ALA A 472 -8.04 4.34 20.36
C ALA A 472 -6.59 4.60 20.81
N ALA A 473 -5.79 3.54 20.98
CA ALA A 473 -4.38 3.63 21.34
C ALA A 473 -3.45 3.94 20.15
N TYR A 474 -3.95 3.76 18.93
CA TYR A 474 -3.17 3.87 17.69
C TYR A 474 -2.47 5.23 17.51
N PRO A 475 -3.11 6.38 17.80
CA PRO A 475 -2.45 7.69 17.69
C PRO A 475 -1.34 7.94 18.73
N GLN A 476 -1.31 7.14 19.81
CA GLN A 476 -0.37 7.30 20.93
C GLN A 476 0.80 6.31 20.87
N GLN A 477 0.84 5.45 19.85
CA GLN A 477 1.99 4.58 19.62
C GLN A 477 3.18 5.43 19.16
N PRO A 478 4.43 5.05 19.52
CA PRO A 478 5.60 5.75 19.03
C PRO A 478 5.53 5.85 17.51
N PHE A 479 5.73 7.07 16.99
CA PHE A 479 5.97 7.28 15.58
C PHE A 479 7.32 6.63 15.25
N TYR A 480 7.28 5.38 14.78
CA TYR A 480 8.45 4.80 14.14
C TYR A 480 8.66 5.53 12.82
N TRP A 481 9.71 6.34 12.75
CA TRP A 481 10.39 6.59 11.49
C TRP A 481 10.83 5.21 10.97
N HIS A 482 9.98 4.54 10.20
CA HIS A 482 10.42 3.43 9.37
C HIS A 482 11.30 4.05 8.30
N LEU A 483 12.59 4.21 8.62
CA LEU A 483 13.66 4.50 7.68
C LEU A 483 13.97 3.29 6.79
N GLU A 484 13.39 2.11 7.07
CA GLU A 484 13.31 1.00 6.13
C GLU A 484 12.08 1.18 5.21
N GLN A 485 12.26 1.96 4.15
CA GLN A 485 11.46 1.87 2.92
C GLN A 485 11.86 0.58 2.20
N THR A 486 11.12 -0.51 2.37
CA THR A 486 11.32 -1.72 1.55
C THR A 486 10.18 -1.96 0.56
N THR A 487 9.31 -0.96 0.39
CA THR A 487 8.42 -0.79 -0.77
C THR A 487 7.90 0.65 -0.73
N PRO A 488 7.90 1.42 -1.83
CA PRO A 488 7.18 2.68 -1.90
C PRO A 488 5.70 2.44 -1.57
N ARG A 489 5.23 3.03 -0.46
CA ARG A 489 3.84 2.88 0.05
C ARG A 489 2.77 3.27 -0.98
N HIS A 490 3.18 3.90 -2.07
CA HIS A 490 2.34 4.47 -3.12
C HIS A 490 2.75 4.01 -4.53
N GLY A 491 3.53 2.93 -4.64
CA GLY A 491 4.11 2.51 -5.91
C GLY A 491 5.28 3.40 -6.33
N GLU A 492 5.94 3.02 -7.42
CA GLU A 492 7.21 3.62 -7.86
C GLU A 492 7.08 4.40 -9.17
N ARG A 493 5.89 4.31 -9.78
CA ARG A 493 5.56 4.92 -11.07
C ARG A 493 4.05 5.15 -11.18
N PRO A 494 3.59 6.03 -12.09
CA PRO A 494 2.19 6.13 -12.44
C PRO A 494 1.63 4.77 -12.88
N TRP A 495 0.36 4.52 -12.57
CA TRP A 495 -0.37 3.28 -12.87
C TRP A 495 0.11 2.04 -12.11
N ALA A 496 1.12 2.12 -11.25
CA ALA A 496 1.55 0.97 -10.46
C ALA A 496 0.48 0.54 -9.44
N ILE A 497 -0.06 1.51 -8.69
CA ILE A 497 -1.04 1.27 -7.64
C ILE A 497 -2.10 2.37 -7.69
N ALA A 498 -3.37 1.99 -7.79
CA ALA A 498 -4.49 2.91 -7.62
C ALA A 498 -5.36 2.51 -6.44
N HIS A 499 -5.99 3.49 -5.79
CA HIS A 499 -6.99 3.27 -4.74
C HIS A 499 -8.39 3.57 -5.30
N LEU A 500 -9.32 2.66 -5.04
CA LEU A 500 -10.73 2.82 -5.38
C LEU A 500 -11.55 2.82 -4.08
N ASP A 501 -12.30 3.88 -3.85
CA ASP A 501 -13.12 4.05 -2.66
C ASP A 501 -14.37 4.89 -2.95
N HIS A 502 -15.37 4.76 -2.09
CA HIS A 502 -16.66 5.43 -2.22
C HIS A 502 -16.89 6.37 -1.04
N THR A 503 -17.56 7.50 -1.28
CA THR A 503 -17.98 8.41 -0.23
C THR A 503 -19.34 9.03 -0.56
N GLN A 504 -20.18 9.23 0.45
CA GLN A 504 -21.42 9.99 0.27
C GLN A 504 -21.09 11.48 0.36
N LEU A 505 -21.41 12.24 -0.69
CA LEU A 505 -21.09 13.66 -0.73
C LEU A 505 -21.93 14.43 0.30
N ASP A 506 -21.32 15.41 0.96
CA ASP A 506 -21.95 16.27 1.97
C ASP A 506 -22.76 17.41 1.30
N LEU A 507 -23.65 17.05 0.36
CA LEU A 507 -24.45 17.98 -0.44
C LEU A 507 -25.83 17.41 -0.77
N GLU A 508 -26.90 18.18 -0.54
CA GLU A 508 -28.27 17.84 -0.95
C GLU A 508 -28.52 18.31 -2.40
N LEU A 509 -29.12 17.45 -3.22
CA LEU A 509 -29.39 17.72 -4.63
C LEU A 509 -30.89 17.77 -4.95
N VAL A 510 -31.23 18.45 -6.04
CA VAL A 510 -32.58 18.54 -6.61
C VAL A 510 -32.67 17.86 -7.96
N SER A 511 -33.89 17.46 -8.34
CA SER A 511 -34.21 16.96 -9.68
C SER A 511 -34.23 18.10 -10.70
N SER A 512 -33.56 17.93 -11.84
CA SER A 512 -33.67 18.83 -13.01
C SER A 512 -35.08 18.87 -13.59
N VAL A 513 -35.84 17.78 -13.45
CA VAL A 513 -37.20 17.64 -14.00
C VAL A 513 -38.23 18.31 -13.08
N THR A 514 -38.16 18.03 -11.77
CA THR A 514 -39.24 18.42 -10.82
C THR A 514 -38.84 19.52 -9.84
N GLY A 515 -37.56 19.86 -9.74
CA GLY A 515 -37.03 20.79 -8.73
C GLY A 515 -37.08 20.27 -7.29
N LYS A 516 -37.59 19.06 -7.05
CA LYS A 516 -37.69 18.46 -5.71
C LYS A 516 -36.36 17.88 -5.25
N GLY A 517 -36.10 17.89 -3.95
CA GLY A 517 -34.91 17.27 -3.36
C GLY A 517 -34.87 15.75 -3.58
N LEU A 518 -33.77 15.26 -4.17
CA LEU A 518 -33.54 13.83 -4.46
C LEU A 518 -32.60 13.14 -3.45
N GLY A 519 -32.04 13.93 -2.53
CA GLY A 519 -31.14 13.47 -1.48
C GLY A 519 -29.67 13.67 -1.82
N ARG A 520 -28.81 13.00 -1.06
CA ARG A 520 -27.36 13.08 -1.18
C ARG A 520 -26.79 12.01 -2.11
N PRO A 521 -25.94 12.37 -3.08
CA PRO A 521 -25.32 11.41 -3.99
C PRO A 521 -24.10 10.73 -3.35
N TRP A 522 -23.73 9.60 -3.92
CA TRP A 522 -22.48 8.90 -3.72
C TRP A 522 -21.49 9.23 -4.84
N ALA A 523 -20.22 9.34 -4.48
CA ALA A 523 -19.12 9.44 -5.43
C ALA A 523 -18.13 8.29 -5.24
N THR A 524 -17.64 7.76 -6.35
CA THR A 524 -16.59 6.75 -6.42
C THR A 524 -15.36 7.38 -7.03
N PHE A 525 -14.25 7.37 -6.29
CA PHE A 525 -12.99 7.95 -6.72
C PHE A 525 -11.98 6.85 -7.00
N LEU A 526 -11.31 6.92 -8.15
CA LEU A 526 -10.12 6.15 -8.47
C LEU A 526 -8.94 7.11 -8.53
N ILE A 527 -7.96 6.92 -7.65
CA ILE A 527 -6.77 7.79 -7.52
C ILE A 527 -5.50 6.99 -7.71
N ASP A 528 -4.57 7.49 -8.51
CA ASP A 528 -3.23 6.94 -8.64
C ASP A 528 -2.42 7.26 -7.37
N ALA A 529 -1.84 6.25 -6.75
CA ALA A 529 -1.15 6.42 -5.49
C ALA A 529 0.14 7.22 -5.67
N TYR A 530 0.92 6.98 -6.73
CA TYR A 530 2.24 7.58 -6.92
C TYR A 530 2.11 9.10 -7.16
N THR A 531 1.24 9.48 -8.09
CA THR A 531 1.04 10.86 -8.54
C THR A 531 -0.02 11.64 -7.78
N ARG A 532 -0.85 10.95 -6.99
CA ARG A 532 -2.10 11.49 -6.41
C ARG A 532 -3.14 11.93 -7.45
N ARG A 533 -2.93 11.64 -8.73
CA ARG A 533 -3.83 12.06 -9.81
C ARG A 533 -5.16 11.31 -9.77
N LEU A 534 -6.26 12.04 -9.96
CA LEU A 534 -7.60 11.48 -10.06
C LEU A 534 -7.84 10.85 -11.44
N LEU A 535 -7.83 9.51 -11.48
CA LEU A 535 -8.00 8.73 -12.70
C LEU A 535 -9.47 8.66 -13.15
N SER A 536 -10.41 8.57 -12.23
CA SER A 536 -11.84 8.62 -12.55
C SER A 536 -12.69 9.03 -11.35
N VAL A 537 -13.82 9.68 -11.61
CA VAL A 537 -14.82 10.08 -10.61
C VAL A 537 -16.20 9.75 -11.15
N TYR A 538 -16.91 8.85 -10.48
CA TYR A 538 -18.28 8.45 -10.84
C TYR A 538 -19.25 8.89 -9.76
N VAL A 539 -20.32 9.60 -10.14
CA VAL A 539 -21.32 10.14 -9.21
C VAL A 539 -22.68 9.51 -9.50
N THR A 540 -23.40 9.09 -8.47
CA THR A 540 -24.71 8.44 -8.58
C THR A 540 -25.52 8.61 -7.29
N TYR A 541 -26.85 8.52 -7.34
CA TYR A 541 -27.66 8.43 -6.13
C TYR A 541 -27.66 7.03 -5.51
N ASP A 542 -27.29 6.02 -6.28
CA ASP A 542 -27.28 4.65 -5.80
C ASP A 542 -26.15 4.41 -4.79
N PRO A 543 -26.41 3.61 -3.73
CA PRO A 543 -25.36 3.22 -2.81
C PRO A 543 -24.26 2.41 -3.53
N PRO A 544 -23.03 2.38 -2.97
CA PRO A 544 -21.91 1.64 -3.55
C PRO A 544 -22.27 0.19 -3.85
N SER A 545 -21.95 -0.23 -5.07
CA SER A 545 -22.22 -1.58 -5.57
C SER A 545 -21.19 -1.97 -6.63
N TYR A 546 -21.23 -3.22 -7.08
CA TYR A 546 -20.37 -3.68 -8.18
C TYR A 546 -20.49 -2.78 -9.43
N ARG A 547 -21.68 -2.19 -9.66
CA ARG A 547 -21.93 -1.23 -10.74
C ARG A 547 -21.04 0.00 -10.59
N SER A 548 -21.04 0.65 -9.42
CA SER A 548 -20.20 1.82 -9.14
C SER A 548 -18.72 1.52 -9.37
N CYS A 549 -18.25 0.34 -8.98
CA CYS A 549 -16.87 -0.10 -9.22
C CYS A 549 -16.55 -0.25 -10.70
N LEU A 550 -17.40 -0.98 -11.45
CA LEU A 550 -17.21 -1.17 -12.90
C LEU A 550 -17.23 0.17 -13.64
N MET A 551 -18.02 1.15 -13.17
CA MET A 551 -18.13 2.45 -13.83
C MET A 551 -16.95 3.36 -13.62
N ALA A 552 -16.39 3.36 -12.42
CA ALA A 552 -15.10 4.00 -12.21
C ALA A 552 -14.05 3.45 -13.18
N LEU A 553 -14.00 2.11 -13.37
CA LEU A 553 -13.08 1.49 -14.31
C LEU A 553 -13.40 1.82 -15.79
N ARG A 554 -14.68 1.85 -16.19
CA ARG A 554 -15.08 2.28 -17.53
C ARG A 554 -14.67 3.73 -17.80
N LEU A 555 -14.91 4.65 -16.88
CA LEU A 555 -14.52 6.05 -17.01
C LEU A 555 -12.99 6.21 -17.05
N CYS A 556 -12.26 5.41 -16.27
CA CYS A 556 -10.80 5.38 -16.31
C CYS A 556 -10.28 5.00 -17.71
N VAL A 557 -10.78 3.89 -18.28
CA VAL A 557 -10.41 3.47 -19.65
C VAL A 557 -10.88 4.46 -20.70
N ARG A 558 -12.05 5.08 -20.54
CA ARG A 558 -12.51 6.12 -21.46
C ARG A 558 -11.56 7.32 -21.50
N ARG A 559 -10.99 7.71 -20.36
CA ARG A 559 -10.14 8.90 -20.24
C ARG A 559 -8.68 8.63 -20.60
N PHE A 560 -8.16 7.45 -20.23
CA PHE A 560 -6.73 7.15 -20.29
C PHE A 560 -6.39 5.90 -21.11
N GLU A 561 -7.40 5.20 -21.62
CA GLU A 561 -7.25 3.92 -22.31
C GLU A 561 -6.41 2.93 -21.50
N ARG A 562 -6.49 2.99 -20.16
CA ARG A 562 -5.59 2.22 -19.29
C ARG A 562 -6.24 1.92 -17.94
N LEU A 563 -5.77 0.83 -17.34
CA LEU A 563 -6.08 0.43 -15.97
C LEU A 563 -4.79 0.25 -15.17
N PRO A 564 -4.83 0.39 -13.83
CA PRO A 564 -3.66 0.24 -12.96
C PRO A 564 -3.20 -1.22 -12.87
N GLN A 565 -1.92 -1.45 -12.58
CA GLN A 565 -1.35 -2.78 -12.33
C GLN A 565 -1.92 -3.40 -11.05
N ASP A 566 -1.96 -2.62 -9.95
CA ASP A 566 -2.55 -3.03 -8.68
C ASP A 566 -3.71 -2.09 -8.28
N LEU A 567 -4.80 -2.68 -7.79
CA LEU A 567 -5.98 -1.95 -7.33
C LEU A 567 -6.22 -2.21 -5.84
N VAL A 568 -6.12 -1.16 -5.04
CA VAL A 568 -6.36 -1.17 -3.58
C VAL A 568 -7.80 -0.78 -3.29
N VAL A 569 -8.52 -1.67 -2.61
CA VAL A 569 -9.95 -1.52 -2.24
C VAL A 569 -10.14 -1.82 -0.75
N ASP A 570 -11.24 -1.40 -0.13
CA ASP A 570 -11.59 -1.91 1.22
C ASP A 570 -12.22 -3.32 1.19
N GLY A 571 -12.63 -3.77 2.38
CA GLY A 571 -13.31 -5.05 2.60
C GLY A 571 -14.80 -5.05 2.29
N GLY A 572 -15.33 -4.09 1.55
CA GLY A 572 -16.72 -4.02 1.08
C GLY A 572 -17.17 -5.29 0.34
N LYS A 573 -18.49 -5.50 0.25
CA LYS A 573 -19.05 -6.66 -0.47
C LYS A 573 -19.02 -6.44 -1.98
N GLU A 574 -19.16 -5.18 -2.41
CA GLU A 574 -19.09 -4.69 -3.77
C GLU A 574 -17.77 -5.05 -4.46
N PHE A 575 -16.64 -5.01 -3.74
CA PHE A 575 -15.31 -5.37 -4.25
C PHE A 575 -15.06 -6.88 -4.35
N ARG A 576 -16.02 -7.70 -3.89
CA ARG A 576 -16.00 -9.17 -3.97
C ARG A 576 -17.02 -9.69 -4.99
N GLY A 577 -17.60 -8.81 -5.80
CA GLY A 577 -18.50 -9.19 -6.88
C GLY A 577 -17.78 -10.00 -7.97
N VAL A 578 -18.43 -11.06 -8.45
CA VAL A 578 -17.88 -11.95 -9.50
C VAL A 578 -17.48 -11.18 -10.74
N TYR A 579 -18.28 -10.19 -11.16
CA TYR A 579 -18.04 -9.42 -12.38
C TYR A 579 -16.84 -8.46 -12.26
N PHE A 580 -16.73 -7.82 -11.10
CA PHE A 580 -15.60 -6.96 -10.80
C PHE A 580 -14.31 -7.77 -10.81
N GLU A 581 -14.28 -8.91 -10.12
CA GLU A 581 -13.14 -9.82 -10.16
C GLU A 581 -12.82 -10.29 -11.58
N ALA A 582 -13.81 -10.73 -12.37
CA ALA A 582 -13.60 -11.20 -13.74
C ALA A 582 -12.94 -10.15 -14.64
N LEU A 583 -13.37 -8.89 -14.54
CA LEU A 583 -12.76 -7.78 -15.27
C LEU A 583 -11.30 -7.56 -14.84
N LEU A 584 -11.03 -7.51 -13.53
CA LEU A 584 -9.67 -7.36 -13.02
C LEU A 584 -8.75 -8.47 -13.54
N HIS A 585 -9.21 -9.72 -13.54
CA HIS A 585 -8.42 -10.85 -14.03
C HIS A 585 -8.13 -10.76 -15.53
N ARG A 586 -9.13 -10.42 -16.35
CA ARG A 586 -8.96 -10.28 -17.82
C ARG A 586 -7.85 -9.29 -18.17
N TYR A 587 -7.76 -8.20 -17.42
CA TYR A 587 -6.76 -7.15 -17.65
C TYR A 587 -5.52 -7.29 -16.76
N GLY A 588 -5.37 -8.41 -16.04
CA GLY A 588 -4.18 -8.71 -15.22
C GLY A 588 -4.01 -7.83 -13.98
N ILE A 589 -5.08 -7.20 -13.49
CA ILE A 589 -5.04 -6.27 -12.36
C ILE A 589 -5.00 -7.05 -11.04
N THR A 590 -4.02 -6.78 -10.20
CA THR A 590 -3.90 -7.40 -8.87
C THR A 590 -4.73 -6.63 -7.86
N ARG A 591 -5.75 -7.28 -7.30
CA ARG A 591 -6.55 -6.70 -6.21
C ARG A 591 -5.80 -6.82 -4.88
N LYS A 592 -5.76 -5.73 -4.12
CA LYS A 592 -5.24 -5.64 -2.75
C LYS A 592 -6.32 -5.10 -1.80
N GLY A 593 -6.61 -5.81 -0.71
CA GLY A 593 -7.58 -5.39 0.30
C GLY A 593 -6.93 -4.62 1.44
N ARG A 594 -7.45 -3.45 1.81
CA ARG A 594 -6.96 -2.67 2.96
C ARG A 594 -7.00 -3.52 4.25
N PRO A 595 -5.99 -3.41 5.15
CA PRO A 595 -6.03 -4.11 6.43
C PRO A 595 -7.14 -3.52 7.30
N GLY A 596 -7.90 -4.37 7.99
CA GLY A 596 -8.89 -3.91 8.96
C GLY A 596 -8.21 -3.13 10.10
N ASN A 597 -8.67 -1.91 10.37
CA ASN A 597 -8.24 -1.04 11.49
C ASN A 597 -6.83 -0.41 11.40
N GLU A 598 -6.23 -0.28 10.22
CA GLU A 598 -4.98 0.51 10.04
C GLU A 598 -5.17 1.70 9.07
N PRO A 599 -5.34 2.93 9.60
CA PRO A 599 -5.56 4.16 8.81
C PRO A 599 -4.47 4.49 7.79
N ARG A 600 -3.28 3.89 7.92
CA ARG A 600 -2.10 4.23 7.09
C ARG A 600 -2.30 3.90 5.61
N PHE A 601 -3.02 2.83 5.28
CA PHE A 601 -3.33 2.41 3.90
C PHE A 601 -4.46 3.22 3.24
N GLY A 602 -5.31 3.89 4.03
CA GLY A 602 -6.39 4.74 3.54
C GLY A 602 -6.02 6.21 3.39
N SER A 603 -4.86 6.64 3.94
CA SER A 603 -4.50 8.05 4.08
C SER A 603 -4.52 8.89 2.80
N VAL A 604 -4.34 8.27 1.63
CA VAL A 604 -4.36 8.95 0.33
C VAL A 604 -5.77 9.37 -0.02
N ILE A 605 -6.68 8.40 -0.10
CA ILE A 605 -8.07 8.63 -0.51
C ILE A 605 -8.89 9.30 0.60
N GLU A 606 -8.58 9.02 1.87
CA GLU A 606 -9.18 9.72 3.02
C GLU A 606 -8.80 11.21 3.03
N ARG A 607 -7.53 11.54 2.75
CA ARG A 607 -7.10 12.95 2.62
C ARG A 607 -7.73 13.62 1.42
N LEU A 608 -7.85 12.90 0.30
CA LEU A 608 -8.56 13.39 -0.87
C LEU A 608 -10.02 13.72 -0.52
N PHE A 609 -10.73 12.85 0.20
CA PHE A 609 -12.11 13.14 0.65
C PHE A 609 -12.18 14.37 1.54
N GLY A 610 -11.22 14.54 2.45
CA GLY A 610 -11.10 15.76 3.23
C GLY A 610 -10.92 17.00 2.35
N THR A 611 -10.06 16.90 1.34
CA THR A 611 -9.72 17.99 0.41
C THR A 611 -10.89 18.35 -0.50
N SER A 612 -11.60 17.36 -1.07
CA SER A 612 -12.79 17.59 -1.88
C SER A 612 -13.92 18.21 -1.06
N ASN A 613 -14.07 17.79 0.20
CA ASN A 613 -15.02 18.41 1.11
C ASN A 613 -14.67 19.88 1.34
N THR A 614 -13.45 20.19 1.79
CA THR A 614 -13.07 21.55 2.19
C THR A 614 -12.92 22.52 1.02
N GLN A 615 -12.30 22.11 -0.07
CA GLN A 615 -12.01 23.00 -1.20
C GLN A 615 -13.20 23.16 -2.16
N PHE A 616 -14.05 22.15 -2.28
CA PHE A 616 -15.14 22.14 -3.25
C PHE A 616 -16.52 22.08 -2.58
N LEU A 617 -16.89 20.98 -1.94
CA LEU A 617 -18.27 20.79 -1.48
C LEU A 617 -18.73 21.82 -0.44
N HIS A 618 -17.83 22.22 0.45
CA HIS A 618 -18.12 23.19 1.50
C HIS A 618 -18.41 24.60 0.98
N THR A 619 -18.03 24.91 -0.26
CA THR A 619 -18.31 26.22 -0.90
C THR A 619 -19.68 26.25 -1.59
N LEU A 620 -20.32 25.09 -1.79
CA LEU A 620 -21.57 24.97 -2.54
C LEU A 620 -22.80 25.20 -1.65
N ARG A 621 -23.83 25.84 -2.21
CA ARG A 621 -25.15 25.96 -1.56
C ARG A 621 -25.83 24.59 -1.45
N GLY A 622 -26.47 24.33 -0.31
CA GLY A 622 -27.07 23.02 0.00
C GLY A 622 -26.11 22.04 0.67
N ASN A 623 -24.90 22.48 1.06
CA ASN A 623 -23.94 21.62 1.75
C ASN A 623 -24.42 21.25 3.16
N THR A 624 -24.05 20.06 3.63
CA THR A 624 -24.56 19.49 4.88
C THR A 624 -23.68 19.80 6.10
N GLN A 625 -22.88 20.88 6.06
CA GLN A 625 -22.05 21.26 7.21
C GLN A 625 -22.89 21.67 8.42
N ALA A 626 -23.94 22.46 8.21
CA ALA A 626 -24.83 22.92 9.28
C ALA A 626 -25.46 21.74 10.04
N THR A 627 -25.81 20.66 9.33
CA THR A 627 -26.38 19.44 9.93
C THR A 627 -25.41 18.62 10.79
N LYS A 628 -24.10 18.91 10.77
CA LYS A 628 -23.12 18.26 11.68
C LYS A 628 -23.25 18.76 13.13
N VAL A 629 -23.91 19.91 13.35
CA VAL A 629 -24.28 20.42 14.68
C VAL A 629 -25.80 20.57 14.74
N PRO A 630 -26.56 19.48 14.99
CA PRO A 630 -28.02 19.46 14.79
C PRO A 630 -28.79 20.52 15.59
N ARG A 631 -28.23 20.96 16.74
CA ARG A 631 -28.86 21.94 17.63
C ARG A 631 -28.81 23.38 17.10
N GLN A 632 -28.11 23.65 16.00
CA GLN A 632 -27.93 24.99 15.43
C GLN A 632 -28.57 25.16 14.04
N VAL A 633 -29.23 24.12 13.50
CA VAL A 633 -29.86 24.19 12.17
C VAL A 633 -31.20 24.94 12.27
N THR A 634 -31.25 26.15 11.73
CA THR A 634 -32.51 26.90 11.52
C THR A 634 -33.11 26.60 10.15
N LYS A 635 -34.38 26.99 9.94
CA LYS A 635 -35.09 26.84 8.67
C LYS A 635 -34.43 27.55 7.48
N GLU A 636 -33.61 28.57 7.74
CA GLU A 636 -32.91 29.39 6.74
C GLU A 636 -31.59 28.74 6.29
N VAL A 637 -30.96 27.97 7.17
CA VAL A 637 -29.68 27.27 6.91
C VAL A 637 -29.86 25.77 6.63
N ASP A 638 -31.11 25.31 6.48
CA ASP A 638 -31.42 23.91 6.17
C ASP A 638 -30.88 23.53 4.78
N PRO A 639 -29.91 22.60 4.70
CA PRO A 639 -29.32 22.17 3.43
C PRO A 639 -30.34 21.72 2.40
N LYS A 640 -31.44 21.09 2.82
CA LYS A 640 -32.49 20.60 1.92
C LYS A 640 -33.26 21.72 1.23
N ARG A 641 -33.37 22.87 1.88
CA ARG A 641 -34.02 24.08 1.32
C ARG A 641 -33.09 24.90 0.47
N LEU A 642 -31.78 24.84 0.76
CA LEU A 642 -30.74 25.53 0.02
C LEU A 642 -30.20 24.74 -1.18
N ALA A 643 -30.65 23.49 -1.35
CA ALA A 643 -30.28 22.62 -2.48
C ALA A 643 -30.74 23.24 -3.81
N VAL A 644 -29.78 23.49 -4.69
CA VAL A 644 -30.02 24.07 -6.04
C VAL A 644 -29.35 23.27 -7.15
N TRP A 645 -28.48 22.32 -6.80
CA TRP A 645 -27.68 21.56 -7.75
C TRP A 645 -28.42 20.32 -8.22
N THR A 646 -28.37 20.07 -9.53
CA THR A 646 -28.76 18.78 -10.14
C THR A 646 -27.56 17.83 -10.13
N LEU A 647 -27.79 16.52 -10.36
CA LEU A 647 -26.69 15.55 -10.38
C LEU A 647 -25.75 15.82 -11.54
N GLY A 648 -26.32 16.12 -12.72
CA GLY A 648 -25.61 16.51 -13.93
C GLY A 648 -24.65 17.67 -13.69
N ALA A 649 -25.18 18.79 -13.21
CA ALA A 649 -24.41 20.01 -12.96
C ALA A 649 -23.37 19.83 -11.85
N LEU A 650 -23.69 19.08 -10.79
CA LEU A 650 -22.70 18.76 -9.75
C LEU A 650 -21.54 17.95 -10.33
N ALA A 651 -21.83 16.90 -11.08
CA ALA A 651 -20.81 16.00 -11.61
C ALA A 651 -19.87 16.74 -12.56
N GLU A 652 -20.40 17.57 -13.45
CA GLU A 652 -19.60 18.42 -14.34
C GLU A 652 -18.62 19.29 -13.55
N ARG A 653 -19.11 20.01 -12.53
CA ARG A 653 -18.25 20.87 -11.68
C ARG A 653 -17.26 20.05 -10.85
N LEU A 654 -17.67 18.88 -10.36
CA LEU A 654 -16.78 17.98 -9.64
C LEU A 654 -15.68 17.42 -10.56
N HIS A 655 -15.99 17.14 -11.83
CA HIS A 655 -15.01 16.73 -12.84
C HIS A 655 -14.03 17.85 -13.15
N THR A 656 -14.50 19.09 -13.38
CA THR A 656 -13.61 20.26 -13.55
C THR A 656 -12.70 20.45 -12.34
N TRP A 657 -13.25 20.39 -11.12
CA TRP A 657 -12.43 20.47 -9.91
C TRP A 657 -11.41 19.32 -9.85
N ALA A 658 -11.83 18.08 -10.12
CA ALA A 658 -10.98 16.91 -10.00
C ALA A 658 -9.86 16.85 -11.05
N TYR A 659 -10.15 17.22 -12.29
CA TYR A 659 -9.30 16.97 -13.45
C TYR A 659 -8.53 18.20 -13.92
N ASP A 660 -9.00 19.39 -13.57
CA ASP A 660 -8.34 20.63 -13.95
C ASP A 660 -7.74 21.30 -12.71
N VAL A 661 -8.55 21.60 -11.70
CA VAL A 661 -8.10 22.37 -10.53
C VAL A 661 -7.18 21.56 -9.64
N TYR A 662 -7.66 20.44 -9.08
CA TYR A 662 -6.89 19.56 -8.19
C TYR A 662 -5.66 18.99 -8.89
N ASP A 663 -5.79 18.64 -10.18
CA ASP A 663 -4.73 18.04 -10.98
C ASP A 663 -3.53 18.99 -11.20
N GLN A 664 -3.78 20.30 -11.22
CA GLN A 664 -2.77 21.36 -11.42
C GLN A 664 -2.38 22.08 -10.12
N THR A 665 -3.08 21.82 -9.01
CA THR A 665 -2.75 22.44 -7.73
C THR A 665 -1.57 21.73 -7.10
N GLU A 666 -0.60 22.49 -6.59
CA GLU A 666 0.56 21.93 -5.89
C GLU A 666 0.11 21.07 -4.70
N HIS A 667 0.57 19.82 -4.67
CA HIS A 667 0.22 18.89 -3.61
C HIS A 667 1.32 18.88 -2.52
N PRO A 668 1.01 19.18 -1.24
CA PRO A 668 2.02 19.37 -0.19
C PRO A 668 2.95 18.16 0.04
N ALA A 669 2.46 16.95 -0.22
CA ALA A 669 3.26 15.73 -0.07
C ALA A 669 4.13 15.39 -1.29
N LEU A 670 3.89 16.02 -2.45
CA LEU A 670 4.66 15.82 -3.67
C LEU A 670 5.65 16.97 -3.90
N GLY A 671 5.35 18.19 -3.43
CA GLY A 671 6.10 19.39 -3.77
C GLY A 671 5.95 19.82 -5.24
N ALA A 672 4.94 19.26 -5.92
CA ALA A 672 4.56 19.51 -7.31
C ALA A 672 3.06 19.20 -7.47
N SER A 673 2.48 19.57 -8.61
CA SER A 673 1.10 19.18 -8.93
C SER A 673 0.99 17.68 -9.29
N PRO A 674 -0.19 17.06 -9.08
CA PRO A 674 -0.43 15.69 -9.54
C PRO A 674 -0.15 15.46 -11.03
N ARG A 675 -0.45 16.46 -11.87
CA ARG A 675 -0.19 16.42 -13.32
C ARG A 675 1.30 16.39 -13.65
N GLU A 676 2.09 17.30 -13.08
CA GLU A 676 3.54 17.34 -13.32
C GLU A 676 4.21 16.05 -12.84
N THR A 677 3.82 15.55 -11.66
CA THR A 677 4.34 14.29 -11.12
C THR A 677 3.98 13.11 -12.03
N TYR A 678 2.78 13.12 -12.62
CA TYR A 678 2.36 12.12 -13.59
C TYR A 678 3.19 12.16 -14.87
N GLU A 679 3.38 13.34 -15.45
CA GLU A 679 4.14 13.52 -16.70
C GLU A 679 5.61 13.11 -16.50
N LEU A 680 6.25 13.58 -15.43
CA LEU A 680 7.61 13.17 -15.06
C LEU A 680 7.70 11.66 -14.81
N GLY A 681 6.75 11.11 -14.05
CA GLY A 681 6.71 9.69 -13.74
C GLY A 681 6.54 8.82 -15.00
N MET A 682 5.73 9.27 -15.96
CA MET A 682 5.54 8.58 -17.24
C MET A 682 6.83 8.62 -18.08
N ALA A 683 7.52 9.77 -18.13
CA ALA A 683 8.79 9.91 -18.83
C ALA A 683 9.90 9.01 -18.24
N LEU A 684 9.98 8.93 -16.91
CA LEU A 684 10.99 8.12 -16.23
C LEU A 684 10.69 6.61 -16.24
N ALA A 685 9.41 6.23 -16.22
CA ALA A 685 9.02 4.84 -16.08
C ALA A 685 8.77 4.13 -17.41
N GLY A 686 8.60 4.87 -18.52
CA GLY A 686 8.20 4.34 -19.82
C GLY A 686 6.69 4.39 -20.06
N ALA A 687 6.29 4.59 -21.32
CA ALA A 687 4.92 4.83 -21.73
C ALA A 687 4.03 3.59 -21.60
N ARG A 688 4.58 2.39 -21.81
CA ARG A 688 3.90 1.07 -21.81
C ARG A 688 2.73 0.99 -22.79
N GLU A 689 2.91 1.47 -24.02
CA GLU A 689 1.84 1.54 -25.03
C GLU A 689 1.07 0.22 -25.21
N HIS A 690 1.74 -0.93 -25.07
CA HIS A 690 1.15 -2.27 -25.07
C HIS A 690 0.13 -2.57 -23.95
N LYS A 691 0.04 -1.70 -22.93
CA LYS A 691 -0.96 -1.76 -21.86
C LYS A 691 -2.19 -0.91 -22.13
N ARG A 692 -2.30 -0.28 -23.31
CA ARG A 692 -3.51 0.44 -23.71
C ARG A 692 -4.67 -0.53 -23.91
N ILE A 693 -5.86 -0.06 -23.53
CA ILE A 693 -7.13 -0.76 -23.59
C ILE A 693 -8.05 0.16 -24.40
N PRO A 694 -8.37 -0.20 -25.65
CA PRO A 694 -9.36 0.53 -26.43
C PRO A 694 -10.71 0.52 -25.70
N TYR A 695 -11.39 1.66 -25.66
CA TYR A 695 -12.77 1.75 -25.15
C TYR A 695 -13.75 1.19 -26.20
N ALA A 696 -13.62 -0.10 -26.49
CA ALA A 696 -14.33 -0.81 -27.55
C ALA A 696 -15.28 -1.88 -26.99
N GLU A 697 -16.03 -2.53 -27.88
CA GLU A 697 -17.02 -3.54 -27.52
C GLU A 697 -16.44 -4.67 -26.67
N GLU A 698 -15.22 -5.13 -26.93
CA GLU A 698 -14.57 -6.17 -26.11
C GLU A 698 -14.45 -5.77 -24.63
N PHE A 699 -13.97 -4.55 -24.36
CA PHE A 699 -13.85 -4.01 -23.01
C PHE A 699 -15.23 -3.82 -22.37
N LEU A 700 -16.16 -3.22 -23.12
CA LEU A 700 -17.53 -3.02 -22.64
C LEU A 700 -18.20 -4.35 -22.30
N MET A 701 -18.00 -5.38 -23.12
CA MET A 701 -18.58 -6.70 -22.91
C MET A 701 -18.05 -7.35 -21.64
N MET A 702 -16.75 -7.23 -21.37
CA MET A 702 -16.14 -7.73 -20.15
C MET A 702 -16.64 -7.02 -18.89
N SER A 703 -17.02 -5.75 -19.01
CA SER A 703 -17.62 -4.95 -17.94
C SER A 703 -19.13 -5.12 -17.80
N ARG A 704 -19.79 -5.92 -18.65
CA ARG A 704 -21.22 -6.26 -18.52
C ARG A 704 -21.42 -7.48 -17.61
N PRO A 705 -22.32 -7.41 -16.61
CA PRO A 705 -22.70 -8.54 -15.76
C PRO A 705 -23.42 -9.64 -16.56
N THR A 706 -23.54 -10.81 -15.92
CA THR A 706 -24.34 -11.96 -16.40
C THR A 706 -25.42 -12.33 -15.38
N THR A 707 -26.33 -13.24 -15.72
CA THR A 707 -27.22 -13.89 -14.76
C THR A 707 -26.44 -14.78 -13.78
N HIS A 708 -27.09 -15.19 -12.67
CA HIS A 708 -26.49 -16.06 -11.65
C HIS A 708 -25.94 -17.39 -12.22
N SER A 709 -26.60 -17.96 -13.23
CA SER A 709 -26.19 -19.19 -13.91
C SER A 709 -25.11 -18.97 -14.98
N GLY A 710 -24.77 -17.72 -15.33
CA GLY A 710 -23.88 -17.43 -16.45
C GLY A 710 -24.50 -17.63 -17.84
N GLN A 711 -25.71 -18.19 -17.88
CA GLN A 711 -26.35 -18.78 -19.07
C GLN A 711 -27.86 -18.53 -19.02
N ALA A 712 -28.50 -18.47 -20.18
CA ALA A 712 -29.95 -18.51 -20.31
C ALA A 712 -30.37 -19.56 -21.35
N LYS A 713 -31.47 -20.26 -21.08
CA LYS A 713 -32.05 -21.20 -22.04
C LYS A 713 -32.75 -20.42 -23.16
N VAL A 714 -32.44 -20.76 -24.41
CA VAL A 714 -33.12 -20.21 -25.60
C VAL A 714 -34.46 -20.92 -25.74
N GLN A 715 -35.54 -20.18 -25.52
CA GLN A 715 -36.90 -20.63 -25.70
C GLN A 715 -37.34 -20.42 -27.15
N PRO A 716 -37.83 -21.47 -27.85
CA PRO A 716 -38.31 -21.33 -29.22
C PRO A 716 -39.35 -20.21 -29.35
N GLY A 717 -39.12 -19.26 -30.27
CA GLY A 717 -40.01 -18.13 -30.53
C GLY A 717 -40.09 -17.06 -29.43
N GLN A 718 -39.38 -17.22 -28.31
CA GLN A 718 -39.35 -16.25 -27.20
C GLN A 718 -37.94 -15.74 -26.87
N GLY A 719 -36.90 -16.40 -27.37
CA GLY A 719 -35.51 -15.99 -27.19
C GLY A 719 -34.98 -16.36 -25.80
N ILE A 720 -34.23 -15.48 -25.16
CA ILE A 720 -33.62 -15.72 -23.85
C ILE A 720 -34.33 -14.92 -22.75
N THR A 721 -34.31 -15.42 -21.51
CA THR A 721 -34.84 -14.68 -20.36
C THR A 721 -33.71 -14.19 -19.47
N VAL A 722 -33.62 -12.88 -19.26
CA VAL A 722 -32.63 -12.23 -18.37
C VAL A 722 -33.38 -11.23 -17.48
N ASN A 723 -33.14 -11.28 -16.16
CA ASN A 723 -33.79 -10.37 -15.20
C ASN A 723 -35.32 -10.26 -15.38
N TYR A 724 -36.00 -11.39 -15.60
CA TYR A 724 -37.46 -11.48 -15.83
C TYR A 724 -37.97 -10.95 -17.18
N LEU A 725 -37.10 -10.41 -18.04
CA LEU A 725 -37.44 -9.92 -19.39
C LEU A 725 -37.05 -10.94 -20.46
N HIS A 726 -37.81 -10.98 -21.55
CA HIS A 726 -37.47 -11.78 -22.73
C HIS A 726 -36.67 -10.92 -23.70
N TYR A 727 -35.60 -11.47 -24.27
CA TYR A 727 -34.79 -10.79 -25.27
C TYR A 727 -34.67 -11.62 -26.53
N TRP A 728 -34.77 -10.94 -27.66
CA TRP A 728 -34.75 -11.55 -28.98
C TRP A 728 -33.64 -11.02 -29.87
N HIS A 729 -33.10 -11.92 -30.68
CA HIS A 729 -32.25 -11.64 -31.83
C HIS A 729 -32.52 -12.73 -32.88
N GLU A 730 -32.48 -12.38 -34.16
CA GLU A 730 -32.83 -13.31 -35.26
C GLU A 730 -32.02 -14.61 -35.21
N MET A 731 -30.76 -14.51 -34.80
CA MET A 731 -29.86 -15.66 -34.72
C MET A 731 -30.22 -16.68 -33.63
N LEU A 732 -31.10 -16.35 -32.67
CA LEU A 732 -31.62 -17.31 -31.70
C LEU A 732 -32.57 -18.33 -32.33
N ARG A 733 -33.13 -18.02 -33.52
CA ARG A 733 -33.96 -18.93 -34.31
C ARG A 733 -33.16 -20.00 -35.06
N ALA A 734 -31.84 -19.84 -35.14
CA ALA A 734 -30.96 -20.73 -35.88
C ALA A 734 -31.21 -22.22 -35.51
N PRO A 735 -31.25 -23.14 -36.50
CA PRO A 735 -31.32 -24.57 -36.24
C PRO A 735 -30.21 -25.02 -35.28
N GLY A 736 -30.57 -25.81 -34.27
CA GLY A 736 -29.64 -26.28 -33.23
C GLY A 736 -29.39 -25.30 -32.07
N VAL A 737 -29.89 -24.06 -32.13
CA VAL A 737 -29.77 -23.08 -31.04
C VAL A 737 -31.00 -23.10 -30.12
N ALA A 738 -32.19 -23.25 -30.69
CA ALA A 738 -33.41 -23.30 -29.89
C ALA A 738 -33.39 -24.51 -28.91
N GLY A 739 -33.70 -24.24 -27.64
CA GLY A 739 -33.69 -25.25 -26.58
C GLY A 739 -32.34 -25.43 -25.86
N THR A 740 -31.25 -24.86 -26.37
CA THR A 740 -29.94 -24.91 -25.71
C THR A 740 -29.78 -23.80 -24.67
N SER A 741 -28.82 -23.95 -23.76
CA SER A 741 -28.41 -22.88 -22.84
C SER A 741 -27.21 -22.16 -23.43
N VAL A 742 -27.32 -20.84 -23.56
CA VAL A 742 -26.29 -19.97 -24.14
C VAL A 742 -25.77 -18.96 -23.12
N PRO A 743 -24.47 -18.58 -23.17
CA PRO A 743 -23.93 -17.55 -22.30
C PRO A 743 -24.65 -16.22 -22.53
N VAL A 744 -24.92 -15.48 -21.45
CA VAL A 744 -25.63 -14.19 -21.55
C VAL A 744 -24.94 -13.08 -20.77
N ARG A 745 -25.11 -11.84 -21.23
CA ARG A 745 -24.75 -10.62 -20.50
C ARG A 745 -25.83 -9.56 -20.67
N TYR A 746 -25.85 -8.53 -19.84
CA TYR A 746 -26.80 -7.42 -19.98
C TYR A 746 -26.17 -6.07 -19.61
N GLU A 747 -26.75 -4.98 -20.10
CA GLU A 747 -26.31 -3.63 -19.75
C GLU A 747 -27.04 -3.14 -18.48
N PRO A 748 -26.38 -2.99 -17.33
CA PRO A 748 -27.05 -2.67 -16.06
C PRO A 748 -27.62 -1.25 -16.00
N PHE A 749 -27.32 -0.40 -16.98
CA PHE A 749 -27.85 0.96 -17.12
C PHE A 749 -28.91 1.07 -18.23
N ASP A 750 -29.15 -0.02 -18.97
CA ASP A 750 -30.17 -0.08 -20.01
C ASP A 750 -30.76 -1.49 -20.11
N MET A 751 -31.91 -1.70 -19.47
CA MET A 751 -32.64 -2.96 -19.49
C MET A 751 -33.25 -3.29 -20.87
N GLY A 752 -33.16 -2.39 -21.85
CA GLY A 752 -33.53 -2.69 -23.24
C GLY A 752 -32.55 -3.64 -23.94
N LEU A 753 -31.32 -3.78 -23.42
CA LEU A 753 -30.23 -4.51 -24.10
C LEU A 753 -29.66 -5.65 -23.25
N ALA A 754 -29.70 -6.85 -23.83
CA ALA A 754 -28.93 -8.00 -23.40
C ALA A 754 -28.05 -8.52 -24.54
N PHE A 755 -27.18 -9.48 -24.25
CA PHE A 755 -26.28 -10.09 -25.22
C PHE A 755 -26.29 -11.60 -25.02
N ALA A 756 -26.34 -12.36 -26.11
CA ALA A 756 -26.29 -13.82 -26.11
C ALA A 756 -25.10 -14.31 -26.94
N TYR A 757 -24.40 -15.34 -26.46
CA TYR A 757 -23.32 -15.97 -27.23
C TYR A 757 -23.87 -17.13 -28.05
N VAL A 758 -23.96 -16.94 -29.37
CA VAL A 758 -24.61 -17.87 -30.30
C VAL A 758 -23.71 -18.00 -31.52
N ARG A 759 -23.47 -19.23 -32.01
CA ARG A 759 -22.62 -19.49 -33.19
C ARG A 759 -21.28 -18.75 -33.13
N ASP A 760 -20.60 -18.89 -32.00
CA ASP A 760 -19.27 -18.33 -31.75
C ASP A 760 -19.15 -16.80 -31.78
N GLN A 761 -20.27 -16.10 -31.64
CA GLN A 761 -20.28 -14.64 -31.53
C GLN A 761 -21.28 -14.14 -30.50
N TRP A 762 -20.96 -13.00 -29.88
CA TRP A 762 -21.88 -12.28 -29.03
C TRP A 762 -22.81 -11.44 -29.90
N VAL A 763 -24.12 -11.62 -29.76
CA VAL A 763 -25.13 -10.83 -30.47
C VAL A 763 -25.95 -9.98 -29.51
N PRO A 764 -26.22 -8.71 -29.82
CA PRO A 764 -27.15 -7.90 -29.06
C PRO A 764 -28.56 -8.47 -29.20
N CYS A 765 -29.27 -8.59 -28.09
CA CYS A 765 -30.65 -9.03 -28.02
C CYS A 765 -31.48 -7.89 -27.43
N HIS A 766 -32.57 -7.55 -28.09
CA HIS A 766 -33.48 -6.48 -27.65
C HIS A 766 -34.58 -7.07 -26.78
N ALA A 767 -34.93 -6.36 -25.71
CA ALA A 767 -36.07 -6.74 -24.88
C ALA A 767 -37.36 -6.78 -25.72
N ASP A 768 -38.22 -7.74 -25.46
CA ASP A 768 -39.58 -7.82 -26.05
C ASP A 768 -40.42 -6.57 -25.73
N ARG A 769 -40.09 -5.91 -24.62
CA ARG A 769 -40.65 -4.63 -24.16
C ARG A 769 -39.66 -3.48 -24.25
N TYR A 770 -38.91 -3.43 -25.35
CA TYR A 770 -37.84 -2.46 -25.55
C TYR A 770 -38.31 -1.03 -25.30
N ALA A 771 -39.46 -0.61 -25.84
CA ALA A 771 -39.96 0.75 -25.66
C ALA A 771 -40.25 1.09 -24.17
N GLU A 772 -40.68 0.11 -23.39
CA GLU A 772 -40.99 0.32 -21.98
C GLU A 772 -39.75 0.25 -21.07
N VAL A 773 -38.72 -0.51 -21.43
CA VAL A 773 -37.55 -0.76 -20.55
C VAL A 773 -36.23 -0.15 -21.02
N HIS A 774 -36.14 0.30 -22.27
CA HIS A 774 -34.95 0.96 -22.78
C HIS A 774 -34.67 2.25 -22.00
N GLY A 775 -33.40 2.45 -21.64
CA GLY A 775 -32.95 3.57 -20.79
C GLY A 775 -33.26 3.40 -19.30
N ARG A 776 -33.97 2.35 -18.88
CA ARG A 776 -34.16 2.05 -17.45
C ARG A 776 -32.99 1.26 -16.91
N SER A 777 -32.53 1.61 -15.71
CA SER A 777 -31.45 0.87 -15.06
C SER A 777 -31.95 -0.45 -14.45
N GLU A 778 -31.02 -1.39 -14.24
CA GLU A 778 -31.28 -2.61 -13.47
C GLU A 778 -31.85 -2.29 -12.08
N ARG A 779 -31.42 -1.19 -11.46
CA ARG A 779 -31.85 -0.83 -10.10
C ARG A 779 -33.33 -0.45 -10.06
N GLU A 780 -33.75 0.43 -10.96
CA GLU A 780 -35.15 0.81 -11.13
C GLU A 780 -35.99 -0.44 -11.37
N TRP A 781 -35.54 -1.30 -12.29
CA TRP A 781 -36.22 -2.54 -12.62
C TRP A 781 -36.37 -3.47 -11.40
N LEU A 782 -35.30 -3.69 -10.63
CA LEU A 782 -35.35 -4.56 -9.44
C LEU A 782 -36.19 -3.97 -8.30
N ILE A 783 -36.25 -2.64 -8.16
CA ILE A 783 -37.16 -1.98 -7.21
C ILE A 783 -38.61 -2.23 -7.62
N ALA A 784 -38.94 -2.09 -8.90
CA ALA A 784 -40.27 -2.37 -9.42
C ALA A 784 -40.66 -3.85 -9.21
N VAL A 785 -39.72 -4.78 -9.44
CA VAL A 785 -39.92 -6.21 -9.15
C VAL A 785 -40.22 -6.45 -7.67
N ALA A 786 -39.48 -5.82 -6.76
CA ALA A 786 -39.66 -5.98 -5.33
C ALA A 786 -41.02 -5.45 -4.86
N GLU A 787 -41.43 -4.28 -5.36
CA GLU A 787 -42.71 -3.66 -5.02
C GLU A 787 -43.89 -4.47 -5.57
N TRP A 788 -43.80 -4.91 -6.83
CA TRP A 788 -44.80 -5.80 -7.41
C TRP A 788 -44.95 -7.08 -6.59
N ARG A 789 -43.85 -7.73 -6.18
CA ARG A 789 -43.90 -8.93 -5.32
C ARG A 789 -44.56 -8.65 -3.97
N ARG A 790 -44.26 -7.50 -3.37
CA ARG A 790 -44.87 -7.07 -2.12
C ARG A 790 -46.39 -6.94 -2.27
N GLN A 791 -46.87 -6.32 -3.35
CA GLN A 791 -48.31 -6.20 -3.62
C GLN A 791 -48.97 -7.55 -3.86
N GLN A 792 -48.35 -8.45 -4.62
CA GLN A 792 -48.88 -9.80 -4.82
C GLN A 792 -48.99 -10.58 -3.50
N ALA A 793 -48.00 -10.44 -2.61
CA ALA A 793 -48.04 -11.02 -1.27
C ALA A 793 -49.18 -10.46 -0.42
N LEU A 794 -49.43 -9.14 -0.49
CA LEU A 794 -50.55 -8.48 0.22
C LEU A 794 -51.92 -8.92 -0.30
N HIS A 795 -52.05 -9.23 -1.58
CA HIS A 795 -53.28 -9.76 -2.18
C HIS A 795 -53.44 -11.28 -2.03
N GLY A 796 -52.65 -11.92 -1.15
CA GLY A 796 -52.74 -13.36 -0.87
C GLY A 796 -52.27 -14.27 -2.02
N GLN A 797 -51.65 -13.70 -3.06
CA GLN A 797 -51.15 -14.45 -4.21
C GLN A 797 -49.65 -14.76 -4.04
N THR A 798 -49.31 -15.63 -3.09
CA THR A 798 -47.91 -15.97 -2.75
C THR A 798 -47.17 -16.79 -3.82
N ARG A 799 -47.85 -17.26 -4.87
CA ARG A 799 -47.28 -18.11 -5.94
C ARG A 799 -47.24 -17.46 -7.33
N VAL A 800 -47.53 -16.16 -7.47
CA VAL A 800 -47.45 -15.52 -8.80
C VAL A 800 -45.99 -15.42 -9.22
N ARG A 801 -45.64 -16.12 -10.30
CA ARG A 801 -44.31 -16.03 -10.90
C ARG A 801 -44.16 -14.64 -11.52
N ALA A 802 -43.07 -13.95 -11.19
CA ALA A 802 -42.72 -12.67 -11.81
C ALA A 802 -42.50 -12.87 -13.32
N ASP A 803 -43.18 -12.04 -14.11
CA ASP A 803 -43.21 -12.06 -15.58
C ASP A 803 -42.97 -10.63 -16.09
N GLY A 804 -42.01 -10.46 -17.01
CA GLY A 804 -41.59 -9.18 -17.57
C GLY A 804 -42.73 -8.39 -18.18
N LYS A 805 -43.70 -9.05 -18.82
CA LYS A 805 -44.89 -8.40 -19.38
C LYS A 805 -45.70 -7.67 -18.30
N ARG A 806 -46.05 -8.39 -17.23
CA ARG A 806 -46.83 -7.85 -16.11
C ARG A 806 -46.05 -6.79 -15.33
N LEU A 807 -44.73 -6.93 -15.26
CA LEU A 807 -43.84 -5.96 -14.61
C LEU A 807 -43.72 -4.66 -15.43
N ALA A 808 -43.62 -4.74 -16.75
CA ALA A 808 -43.61 -3.57 -17.64
C ALA A 808 -44.96 -2.84 -17.61
N GLU A 809 -46.07 -3.58 -17.65
CA GLU A 809 -47.42 -3.02 -17.46
C GLU A 809 -47.60 -2.41 -16.06
N PHE A 810 -47.07 -3.07 -15.02
CA PHE A 810 -47.03 -2.53 -13.66
C PHE A 810 -46.24 -1.22 -13.59
N LEU A 811 -45.08 -1.14 -14.24
CA LEU A 811 -44.27 0.08 -14.30
C LEU A 811 -45.00 1.21 -15.03
N ALA A 812 -45.65 0.92 -16.16
CA ALA A 812 -46.46 1.90 -16.90
C ALA A 812 -47.66 2.39 -16.07
N ALA A 813 -48.31 1.50 -15.30
CA ALA A 813 -49.44 1.84 -14.45
C ALA A 813 -49.06 2.49 -13.11
N ASN A 814 -47.87 2.20 -12.57
CA ASN A 814 -47.38 2.67 -11.27
C ASN A 814 -46.29 3.73 -11.38
N GLU A 815 -46.21 4.40 -12.53
CA GLU A 815 -45.50 5.67 -12.68
C GLU A 815 -45.97 6.73 -11.67
N ALA A 816 -47.07 6.53 -10.93
CA ALA A 816 -47.51 7.41 -9.85
C ALA A 816 -46.96 7.04 -8.45
N GLN A 817 -46.25 5.92 -8.27
CA GLN A 817 -45.73 5.51 -6.96
C GLN A 817 -44.45 6.25 -6.59
N GLU A 818 -44.44 6.84 -5.39
CA GLU A 818 -43.40 7.76 -4.93
C GLU A 818 -41.97 7.16 -4.98
N VAL A 819 -41.81 5.88 -4.62
CA VAL A 819 -40.48 5.23 -4.58
C VAL A 819 -39.93 4.96 -5.98
N ILE A 820 -40.77 4.49 -6.91
CA ILE A 820 -40.39 4.19 -8.30
C ILE A 820 -40.11 5.51 -9.04
N LEU A 821 -40.98 6.51 -8.86
CA LEU A 821 -40.77 7.87 -9.37
C LEU A 821 -39.46 8.48 -8.88
N ALA A 822 -39.19 8.39 -7.58
CA ALA A 822 -37.97 8.94 -7.00
C ALA A 822 -36.73 8.24 -7.57
N GLN A 823 -36.73 6.91 -7.72
CA GLN A 823 -35.61 6.21 -8.36
C GLN A 823 -35.49 6.58 -9.84
N ARG A 824 -36.59 6.66 -10.59
CA ARG A 824 -36.55 7.03 -12.00
C ARG A 824 -35.98 8.44 -12.21
N LEU A 825 -36.39 9.40 -11.39
CA LEU A 825 -35.81 10.75 -11.44
C LEU A 825 -34.30 10.70 -11.16
N ARG A 826 -33.84 9.87 -10.22
CA ARG A 826 -32.41 9.67 -9.94
C ARG A 826 -31.67 9.01 -11.10
N ASP A 827 -32.29 8.07 -11.78
CA ASP A 827 -31.70 7.33 -12.90
C ASP A 827 -31.63 8.21 -14.16
N ILE A 828 -32.66 9.04 -14.44
CA ILE A 828 -32.63 10.05 -15.51
C ILE A 828 -31.50 11.06 -15.29
N GLU A 829 -31.38 11.57 -14.06
CA GLU A 829 -30.28 12.44 -13.65
C GLU A 829 -28.91 11.79 -13.88
N ALA A 830 -28.80 10.49 -13.59
CA ALA A 830 -27.58 9.74 -13.85
C ALA A 830 -27.37 9.55 -15.35
N GLN A 831 -28.40 9.18 -16.13
CA GLN A 831 -28.37 8.88 -17.56
C GLN A 831 -27.77 10.04 -18.39
N GLY A 832 -28.12 11.28 -18.03
CA GLY A 832 -27.53 12.48 -18.64
C GLY A 832 -26.00 12.51 -18.57
N LEU A 833 -25.38 11.99 -17.50
CA LEU A 833 -23.91 11.91 -17.34
C LEU A 833 -23.25 10.94 -18.33
N TRP A 834 -23.99 9.94 -18.80
CA TRP A 834 -23.49 8.92 -19.73
C TRP A 834 -23.57 9.41 -21.16
N GLU A 835 -24.69 10.04 -21.48
CA GLU A 835 -25.02 10.58 -22.80
C GLU A 835 -24.21 11.85 -23.12
N THR A 836 -24.02 12.78 -22.16
CA THR A 836 -23.08 13.91 -22.36
C THR A 836 -21.64 13.46 -22.40
N GLY A 837 -21.30 12.36 -21.73
CA GLY A 837 -20.01 11.69 -21.92
C GLY A 837 -19.81 11.23 -23.38
N SER A 838 -20.87 10.83 -24.10
CA SER A 838 -20.83 10.46 -25.54
C SER A 838 -20.83 11.63 -26.52
N GLY A 839 -20.70 12.88 -26.05
CA GLY A 839 -20.64 14.03 -26.95
C GLY A 839 -20.10 15.27 -26.26
N VAL A 840 -18.78 15.34 -26.12
CA VAL A 840 -17.87 16.48 -26.36
C VAL A 840 -16.53 16.02 -25.77
N VAL A 841 -15.67 15.49 -26.64
CA VAL A 841 -14.23 15.56 -26.42
C VAL A 841 -13.90 17.05 -26.49
N PRO A 842 -13.44 17.73 -25.43
CA PRO A 842 -12.64 18.92 -25.68
C PRO A 842 -11.49 18.41 -26.54
N ALA A 843 -11.38 18.90 -27.78
CA ALA A 843 -10.36 18.48 -28.72
C ALA A 843 -9.03 18.34 -27.96
N PRO A 844 -8.29 17.23 -28.13
CA PRO A 844 -6.95 17.17 -27.57
C PRO A 844 -6.25 18.47 -27.97
N PRO A 845 -5.57 19.17 -27.04
CA PRO A 845 -4.85 20.37 -27.40
C PRO A 845 -4.01 20.01 -28.62
N ALA A 846 -4.19 20.78 -29.71
CA ALA A 846 -3.44 20.58 -30.93
C ALA A 846 -1.96 20.41 -30.54
N PRO A 847 -1.21 19.48 -31.17
CA PRO A 847 0.20 19.31 -30.87
C PRO A 847 0.82 20.70 -30.91
N VAL A 848 1.25 21.18 -29.74
CA VAL A 848 1.98 22.43 -29.66
C VAL A 848 3.19 22.19 -30.52
N ALA A 849 3.23 22.87 -31.67
CA ALA A 849 4.42 22.91 -32.50
C ALA A 849 5.58 23.17 -31.57
N VAL A 850 6.58 22.29 -31.61
CA VAL A 850 7.77 22.34 -30.77
C VAL A 850 8.36 23.74 -30.89
N ALA A 851 7.98 24.62 -29.97
CA ALA A 851 8.61 25.91 -29.81
C ALA A 851 9.96 25.57 -29.20
N ASN A 852 11.02 25.91 -29.94
CA ASN A 852 12.41 25.75 -29.54
C ASN A 852 12.56 25.96 -28.03
N VAL A 853 12.92 24.88 -27.33
CA VAL A 853 13.40 24.93 -25.96
C VAL A 853 14.57 25.91 -25.96
N PRO A 854 14.54 27.00 -25.17
CA PRO A 854 15.72 27.82 -25.02
C PRO A 854 16.82 26.97 -24.37
N ASP A 855 17.98 26.92 -25.00
CA ASP A 855 19.15 26.10 -24.63
C ASP A 855 19.85 26.58 -23.32
N THR A 856 19.10 27.19 -22.41
CA THR A 856 19.64 27.73 -21.17
C THR A 856 18.70 27.39 -20.02
N LEU A 857 19.12 26.39 -19.23
CA LEU A 857 18.69 26.24 -17.84
C LEU A 857 18.86 27.60 -17.12
N PRO A 858 17.85 28.12 -16.41
CA PRO A 858 18.04 29.32 -15.61
C PRO A 858 19.10 29.07 -14.53
N ASP A 859 20.05 29.99 -14.43
CA ASP A 859 21.10 29.97 -13.41
C ASP A 859 20.48 30.10 -12.01
N MET A 860 20.41 28.95 -11.33
CA MET A 860 19.90 28.77 -9.97
C MET A 860 20.68 29.56 -8.91
N ALA A 861 21.81 30.21 -9.26
CA ALA A 861 22.56 31.08 -8.37
C ALA A 861 21.97 32.49 -8.19
N SER A 862 20.96 32.87 -8.97
CA SER A 862 20.45 34.26 -9.03
C SER A 862 19.13 34.53 -8.31
N LEU A 863 18.52 33.54 -7.65
CA LEU A 863 17.26 33.75 -6.93
C LEU A 863 17.50 34.35 -5.53
N PRO A 864 16.86 35.48 -5.18
CA PRO A 864 17.08 36.17 -3.91
C PRO A 864 16.59 35.30 -2.75
N ARG A 865 17.49 35.06 -1.78
CA ARG A 865 17.15 34.45 -0.48
C ARG A 865 16.22 35.40 0.27
N TYR A 866 14.94 35.05 0.36
CA TYR A 866 14.03 35.69 1.30
C TYR A 866 14.12 35.03 2.67
N GLU A 867 14.52 35.85 3.63
CA GLU A 867 14.60 35.59 5.06
C GLU A 867 13.23 35.34 5.69
N GLU A 868 13.26 34.50 6.72
CA GLU A 868 12.46 34.51 7.95
C GLU A 868 10.96 34.85 7.89
N TYR A 869 10.11 33.95 8.40
CA TYR A 869 9.26 34.26 9.56
C TYR A 869 8.89 32.97 10.31
N ARG A 870 8.96 33.10 11.64
CA ARG A 870 8.85 32.09 12.71
C ARG A 870 7.59 31.22 12.71
#